data_AF-A0A931ZC77-F1
#
_entry.id   AF-A0A931ZC77-F1
#
_cell.length_a   1.000
_cell.length_b   1.000
_cell.length_c   1.000
_cell.angle_alpha   90.00
_cell.angle_beta   90.00
_cell.angle_gamma   90.00
#
_symmetry.space_group_name_H-M   'P 1'
#
loop_
_entity.id
_entity.type
_entity.pdbx_description
1 polymer ?
#
loop_
_entity_poly.entity_id
_entity_poly.type
_entity_poly.pdbx_seq_one_letter_code
_entity_poly.pdbx_strand_id
1 'polypeptide(L)'
;MHTLIQDVRFGVRTLLKNPGFSLVALLTLALALGANTAIFSFVDGVLLKPLPYPDADRIVRVLEAPPGGGRNGISTLNYLDWARDNRSFEFIAARTGGSATLTGSDEPVRLSGAQVTAQFFDVFGAKAALGRTFLPGEDQPGRSHVVVIADSLWRTQFGSDPQILGRKIVLDSEPYEIVGVMPRGTAFDRGYARFWRPLVFKPENMTRNFHWFGAVAKLKPGVTLEQAQADMDTIGKRIAADFPDSNKGWGVGVDLLGEAIVNDDLRRSLYVLLAAVGMVLLIACANLANLSLMRVVGREREIAVRTALGAGRWTLARQFLTESVVLSLGGGAVGVALGYGAMQALKAAAPSYAIPSEVVVTLDWRVALFAFALSLLTGALVGLLPAWQAAKPDLTQSLKQGGGSGTGHGHSRVRGALVVVEVALAFVLLAGAGLLIRSLGKLGEVDPGFNATNVLTFRLPMAETRFASPEALSTYLRTVSARLAALPGVTDLALSTALPMQGWGYGMPYLVADKPTVDRANRRAGYFKMVSPSYHRALQMRLVKGRLLDERDVRGGPPAMVINETMAKREFAGVDPIGKRILVQEIVPGKTQLGDEIPWEIVGVVADEKVGGLDDIEGAPGMYVSNAQSPSYGAGVLLRGAGDTSLLREAVRKAIREVDRDQVVADMKTLEEIKEESLGNNRFRALLLGSFAGVSLLLSAVGIYGVISYSVTQRTREIGIRAALGASERDVVRLVLRHGMGLTTLGLLVGIGGALGLTQLLGTLVFGIGSRDPLTLGSVAVALGAVALAACLIPARRATRVSPVIALRSD
;
A
#
# COMPACT_ATOMS: atom_id res chain seq x y z
N MET A 1 36.23 0.15 34.40
CA MET A 1 35.04 1.05 34.32
C MET A 1 35.39 2.55 34.42
N HIS A 2 36.41 2.97 35.19
CA HIS A 2 36.80 4.39 35.30
C HIS A 2 37.15 5.10 33.98
N THR A 3 37.68 4.39 32.99
CA THR A 3 38.12 4.93 31.69
C THR A 3 36.98 5.25 30.72
N LEU A 4 35.91 4.43 30.68
CA LEU A 4 34.79 4.64 29.75
C LEU A 4 33.92 5.85 30.15
N ILE A 5 33.71 6.04 31.46
CA ILE A 5 32.95 7.19 32.01
C ILE A 5 33.69 8.50 31.71
N GLN A 6 35.02 8.49 31.78
CA GLN A 6 35.84 9.63 31.40
C GLN A 6 35.73 9.93 29.90
N ASP A 7 35.76 8.91 29.04
CA ASP A 7 35.62 9.07 27.59
C ASP A 7 34.24 9.63 27.21
N VAL A 8 33.17 9.19 27.88
CA VAL A 8 31.80 9.73 27.68
C VAL A 8 31.71 11.19 28.12
N ARG A 9 32.18 11.53 29.34
CA ARG A 9 32.21 12.91 29.85
C ARG A 9 33.01 13.82 28.92
N PHE A 10 34.15 13.34 28.45
CA PHE A 10 35.00 14.06 27.52
C PHE A 10 34.31 14.27 26.17
N GLY A 11 33.64 13.25 25.64
CA GLY A 11 32.91 13.34 24.38
C GLY A 11 31.77 14.35 24.44
N VAL A 12 30.95 14.32 25.50
CA VAL A 12 29.89 15.32 25.72
C VAL A 12 30.47 16.74 25.78
N ARG A 13 31.55 16.94 26.52
CA ARG A 13 32.20 18.26 26.63
C ARG A 13 32.76 18.75 25.29
N THR A 14 33.28 17.85 24.47
CA THR A 14 33.81 18.16 23.13
C THR A 14 32.69 18.55 22.17
N LEU A 15 31.54 17.89 22.25
CA LEU A 15 30.36 18.21 21.44
C LEU A 15 29.77 19.57 21.83
N LEU A 16 29.70 19.90 23.12
CA LEU A 16 29.21 21.20 23.60
C LEU A 16 30.12 22.37 23.19
N LYS A 17 31.44 22.13 23.04
CA LYS A 17 32.39 23.14 22.54
C LYS A 17 32.27 23.43 21.05
N ASN A 18 31.63 22.55 20.28
CA ASN A 18 31.47 22.68 18.82
C ASN A 18 29.99 22.65 18.42
N PRO A 19 29.18 23.63 18.84
CA PRO A 19 27.72 23.56 18.74
C PRO A 19 27.22 23.46 17.29
N GLY A 20 27.87 24.13 16.33
CA GLY A 20 27.47 24.07 14.92
C GLY A 20 27.61 22.67 14.31
N PHE A 21 28.74 22.00 14.56
CA PHE A 21 28.94 20.61 14.12
C PHE A 21 27.93 19.68 14.81
N SER A 22 27.83 19.79 16.14
CA SER A 22 26.99 18.89 16.94
C SER A 22 25.53 18.99 16.54
N LEU A 23 25.04 20.20 16.25
CA LEU A 23 23.67 20.44 15.79
C LEU A 23 23.42 19.80 14.42
N VAL A 24 24.29 20.05 13.43
CA VAL A 24 24.13 19.47 12.08
C VAL A 24 24.18 17.94 12.15
N ALA A 25 25.15 17.39 12.88
CA ALA A 25 25.26 15.95 13.06
C ALA A 25 24.05 15.32 13.75
N LEU A 26 23.55 15.96 14.83
CA LEU A 26 22.36 15.51 15.53
C LEU A 26 21.13 15.51 14.62
N LEU A 27 20.91 16.59 13.87
CA LEU A 27 19.77 16.70 12.95
C LEU A 27 19.84 15.68 11.82
N THR A 28 21.02 15.49 11.22
CA THR A 28 21.23 14.50 10.16
C THR A 28 20.96 13.08 10.66
N LEU A 29 21.49 12.73 11.85
CA LEU A 29 21.26 11.41 12.45
C LEU A 29 19.81 11.23 12.89
N ALA A 30 19.20 12.24 13.49
CA ALA A 30 17.81 12.18 13.93
C ALA A 30 16.85 11.96 12.76
N LEU A 31 17.07 12.63 11.63
CA LEU A 31 16.26 12.44 10.44
C LEU A 31 16.42 11.02 9.86
N ALA A 32 17.66 10.56 9.70
CA ALA A 32 17.94 9.24 9.13
C ALA A 32 17.45 8.10 10.04
N LEU A 33 17.78 8.14 11.34
CA LEU A 33 17.36 7.15 12.32
C LEU A 33 15.84 7.21 12.56
N GLY A 34 15.23 8.40 12.53
CA GLY A 34 13.78 8.57 12.65
C GLY A 34 13.01 7.97 11.48
N ALA A 35 13.47 8.20 10.25
CA ALA A 35 12.89 7.57 9.06
C ALA A 35 13.00 6.03 9.12
N ASN A 36 14.16 5.50 9.53
CA ASN A 36 14.35 4.06 9.73
C ASN A 36 13.44 3.51 10.84
N THR A 37 13.30 4.23 11.95
CA THR A 37 12.42 3.84 13.06
C THR A 37 10.95 3.80 12.63
N ALA A 38 10.51 4.80 11.85
CA ALA A 38 9.15 4.86 11.32
C ALA A 38 8.86 3.69 10.38
N ILE A 39 9.69 3.47 9.35
CA ILE A 39 9.48 2.38 8.38
C ILE A 39 9.65 1.01 9.05
N PHE A 40 10.61 0.85 9.95
CA PHE A 40 10.75 -0.38 10.72
C PHE A 40 9.53 -0.67 11.59
N SER A 41 8.82 0.35 12.11
CA SER A 41 7.57 0.12 12.84
C SER A 41 6.49 -0.54 11.96
N PHE A 42 6.44 -0.18 10.67
CA PHE A 42 5.54 -0.84 9.70
C PHE A 42 6.03 -2.25 9.34
N VAL A 43 7.32 -2.43 9.12
CA VAL A 43 7.93 -3.75 8.87
C VAL A 43 7.69 -4.68 10.06
N ASP A 44 7.91 -4.22 11.29
CA ASP A 44 7.66 -5.00 12.49
C ASP A 44 6.17 -5.32 12.64
N GLY A 45 5.30 -4.33 12.48
CA GLY A 45 3.85 -4.50 12.55
C GLY A 45 3.28 -5.48 11.52
N VAL A 46 3.77 -5.44 10.28
CA VAL A 46 3.22 -6.19 9.15
C VAL A 46 3.94 -7.53 8.93
N LEU A 47 5.27 -7.57 9.04
CA LEU A 47 6.08 -8.73 8.64
C LEU A 47 6.62 -9.56 9.81
N LEU A 48 6.83 -8.96 10.99
CA LEU A 48 7.53 -9.64 12.10
C LEU A 48 6.63 -9.96 13.29
N LYS A 49 5.58 -9.18 13.51
CA LYS A 49 4.61 -9.43 14.58
C LYS A 49 3.66 -10.55 14.17
N PRO A 50 3.44 -11.55 15.05
CA PRO A 50 2.36 -12.50 14.82
C PRO A 50 1.01 -11.75 14.84
N LEU A 51 0.01 -12.33 14.19
CA LEU A 51 -1.35 -11.80 14.27
C LEU A 51 -1.80 -11.75 15.74
N PRO A 52 -2.67 -10.79 16.12
CA PRO A 52 -3.11 -10.60 17.50
C PRO A 52 -4.17 -11.63 17.93
N TYR A 53 -3.94 -12.90 17.59
CA TYR A 53 -4.80 -14.03 17.90
C TYR A 53 -4.02 -15.11 18.67
N PRO A 54 -4.63 -15.77 19.66
CA PRO A 54 -4.04 -16.95 20.28
C PRO A 54 -3.80 -18.06 19.24
N ASP A 55 -2.61 -18.63 19.23
CA ASP A 55 -2.17 -19.65 18.27
C ASP A 55 -2.31 -19.22 16.79
N ALA A 56 -1.95 -17.97 16.49
CA ALA A 56 -2.09 -17.38 15.16
C ALA A 56 -1.43 -18.18 14.02
N ASP A 57 -0.37 -18.91 14.31
CA ASP A 57 0.36 -19.80 13.39
C ASP A 57 -0.46 -21.02 12.94
N ARG A 58 -1.55 -21.32 13.65
CA ARG A 58 -2.49 -22.40 13.33
C ARG A 58 -3.74 -21.91 12.59
N ILE A 59 -3.89 -20.60 12.37
CA ILE A 59 -5.07 -20.05 11.69
C ILE A 59 -4.81 -20.02 10.18
N VAL A 60 -5.70 -20.66 9.43
CA VAL A 60 -5.61 -20.79 7.97
C VAL A 60 -6.85 -20.20 7.30
N ARG A 61 -6.65 -19.70 6.09
CA ARG A 61 -7.72 -19.38 5.14
C ARG A 61 -7.93 -20.59 4.25
N VAL A 62 -9.18 -21.03 4.11
CA VAL A 62 -9.57 -22.15 3.26
C VAL A 62 -10.45 -21.59 2.15
N LEU A 63 -10.12 -21.90 0.89
CA LEU A 63 -10.82 -21.42 -0.30
C LEU A 63 -10.90 -22.53 -1.34
N GLU A 64 -11.83 -22.40 -2.29
CA GLU A 64 -11.85 -23.29 -3.44
C GLU A 64 -10.70 -22.93 -4.40
N ALA A 65 -10.13 -23.94 -5.05
CA ALA A 65 -9.05 -23.79 -6.00
C ALA A 65 -9.50 -24.27 -7.39
N PRO A 66 -9.95 -23.37 -8.29
CA PRO A 66 -10.33 -23.77 -9.63
C PRO A 66 -9.12 -24.28 -10.44
N PRO A 67 -9.37 -24.98 -11.56
CA PRO A 67 -8.32 -25.38 -12.50
C PRO A 67 -7.43 -24.19 -12.88
N GLY A 68 -6.11 -24.37 -12.77
CA GLY A 68 -5.13 -23.28 -12.93
C GLY A 68 -4.58 -22.72 -11.61
N GLY A 69 -5.07 -23.20 -10.45
CA GLY A 69 -4.42 -23.00 -9.15
C GLY A 69 -4.72 -21.69 -8.43
N GLY A 70 -5.64 -20.88 -8.97
CA GLY A 70 -6.14 -19.67 -8.32
C GLY A 70 -6.89 -19.96 -7.00
N ARG A 71 -7.37 -18.91 -6.35
CA ARG A 71 -8.27 -19.00 -5.19
C ARG A 71 -9.61 -18.38 -5.56
N ASN A 72 -10.70 -19.06 -5.21
CA ASN A 72 -12.06 -18.62 -5.46
C ASN A 72 -12.91 -18.67 -4.19
N GLY A 73 -14.06 -17.97 -4.21
CA GLY A 73 -15.09 -18.13 -3.19
C GLY A 73 -15.57 -19.57 -3.05
N ILE A 74 -16.25 -19.85 -1.96
CA ILE A 74 -16.71 -21.19 -1.60
C ILE A 74 -18.20 -21.30 -1.87
N SER A 75 -18.62 -22.48 -2.33
CA SER A 75 -20.02 -22.86 -2.43
C SER A 75 -20.52 -23.55 -1.16
N THR A 76 -21.80 -23.38 -0.84
CA THR A 76 -22.40 -23.82 0.42
C THR A 76 -22.23 -25.33 0.65
N LEU A 77 -22.56 -26.16 -0.34
CA LEU A 77 -22.49 -27.61 -0.18
C LEU A 77 -21.05 -28.10 -0.06
N ASN A 78 -20.08 -27.48 -0.76
CA ASN A 78 -18.67 -27.82 -0.60
C ASN A 78 -18.20 -27.50 0.82
N TYR A 79 -18.54 -26.32 1.35
CA TYR A 79 -18.22 -25.95 2.74
C TYR A 79 -18.82 -26.94 3.75
N LEU A 80 -20.06 -27.37 3.57
CA LEU A 80 -20.71 -28.32 4.48
C LEU A 80 -20.01 -29.69 4.45
N ASP A 81 -19.57 -30.16 3.29
CA ASP A 81 -18.74 -31.37 3.20
C ASP A 81 -17.40 -31.20 3.90
N TRP A 82 -16.76 -30.03 3.76
CA TRP A 82 -15.50 -29.74 4.45
C TRP A 82 -15.70 -29.72 5.96
N ALA A 83 -16.72 -29.02 6.44
CA ALA A 83 -17.04 -28.91 7.86
C ALA A 83 -17.34 -30.28 8.50
N ARG A 84 -17.99 -31.19 7.75
CA ARG A 84 -18.30 -32.55 8.21
C ARG A 84 -17.11 -33.49 8.18
N ASP A 85 -16.31 -33.46 7.11
CA ASP A 85 -15.40 -34.57 6.79
C ASP A 85 -13.91 -34.27 7.08
N ASN A 86 -13.55 -33.00 7.30
CA ASN A 86 -12.17 -32.65 7.66
C ASN A 86 -11.74 -33.31 8.97
N ARG A 87 -10.45 -33.66 9.04
CA ARG A 87 -9.81 -34.24 10.24
C ARG A 87 -8.76 -33.31 10.82
N SER A 88 -8.35 -32.30 10.06
CA SER A 88 -7.22 -31.41 10.37
C SER A 88 -7.61 -30.17 11.16
N PHE A 89 -8.87 -29.72 11.12
CA PHE A 89 -9.29 -28.49 11.77
C PHE A 89 -9.94 -28.76 13.13
N GLU A 90 -9.59 -27.93 14.12
CA GLU A 90 -10.26 -27.86 15.42
C GLU A 90 -11.59 -27.10 15.27
N PHE A 91 -11.57 -25.99 14.53
CA PHE A 91 -12.74 -25.20 14.16
C PHE A 91 -12.64 -24.78 12.70
N ILE A 92 -13.78 -24.72 12.03
CA ILE A 92 -13.90 -24.14 10.68
C ILE A 92 -15.15 -23.25 10.65
N ALA A 93 -15.00 -22.06 10.07
CA ALA A 93 -16.06 -21.08 10.02
C ALA A 93 -16.13 -20.41 8.66
N ALA A 94 -17.34 -20.31 8.12
CA ALA A 94 -17.62 -19.51 6.95
C ALA A 94 -17.83 -18.06 7.37
N ARG A 95 -17.35 -17.14 6.53
CA ARG A 95 -17.57 -15.72 6.64
C ARG A 95 -17.89 -15.13 5.28
N THR A 96 -18.87 -14.24 5.25
CA THR A 96 -19.08 -13.35 4.11
C THR A 96 -19.15 -11.91 4.59
N GLY A 97 -18.89 -10.99 3.67
CA GLY A 97 -19.09 -9.58 3.93
C GLY A 97 -20.56 -9.29 4.23
N GLY A 98 -20.80 -8.13 4.80
CA GLY A 98 -22.16 -7.67 5.02
C GLY A 98 -22.20 -6.16 5.16
N SER A 99 -23.36 -5.62 4.89
CA SER A 99 -23.75 -4.33 5.42
C SER A 99 -25.20 -4.45 5.81
N ALA A 100 -25.58 -3.75 6.88
CA ALA A 100 -26.97 -3.63 7.25
C ALA A 100 -27.30 -2.18 7.50
N THR A 101 -28.53 -1.79 7.20
CA THR A 101 -29.07 -0.51 7.63
C THR A 101 -29.60 -0.66 9.05
N LEU A 102 -28.98 0.06 9.99
CA LEU A 102 -29.51 0.24 11.34
C LEU A 102 -30.66 1.25 11.30
N THR A 103 -31.85 0.83 11.73
CA THR A 103 -33.03 1.68 11.89
C THR A 103 -33.51 1.70 13.33
N GLY A 104 -34.34 2.69 13.69
CA GLY A 104 -34.84 2.88 15.07
C GLY A 104 -34.06 3.90 15.92
N SER A 105 -33.07 4.58 15.34
CA SER A 105 -32.47 5.85 15.79
C SER A 105 -32.99 7.01 14.92
N ASP A 106 -32.79 8.28 15.32
CA ASP A 106 -33.32 9.46 14.60
C ASP A 106 -33.02 9.47 13.09
N GLU A 107 -31.84 9.00 12.67
CA GLU A 107 -31.49 8.77 11.27
C GLU A 107 -31.05 7.32 11.00
N PRO A 108 -31.49 6.69 9.89
CA PRO A 108 -30.97 5.40 9.44
C PRO A 108 -29.49 5.46 9.08
N VAL A 109 -28.69 4.51 9.60
CA VAL A 109 -27.24 4.45 9.37
C VAL A 109 -26.86 3.14 8.70
N ARG A 110 -26.16 3.19 7.56
CA ARG A 110 -25.56 1.99 6.97
C ARG A 110 -24.31 1.60 7.75
N LEU A 111 -24.34 0.41 8.30
CA LEU A 111 -23.22 -0.21 9.00
C LEU A 111 -22.57 -1.27 8.12
N SER A 112 -21.25 -1.28 8.13
CA SER A 112 -20.47 -2.40 7.60
C SER A 112 -20.46 -3.51 8.64
N GLY A 113 -20.60 -4.76 8.19
CA GLY A 113 -20.64 -5.92 9.08
C GLY A 113 -20.16 -7.19 8.39
N ALA A 114 -20.35 -8.30 9.06
CA ALA A 114 -20.09 -9.62 8.51
C ALA A 114 -21.18 -10.61 8.92
N GLN A 115 -21.43 -11.58 8.06
CA GLN A 115 -22.20 -12.76 8.42
C GLN A 115 -21.21 -13.91 8.62
N VAL A 116 -21.31 -14.59 9.76
CA VAL A 116 -20.35 -15.62 10.15
C VAL A 116 -21.05 -16.81 10.80
N THR A 117 -20.55 -18.03 10.59
CA THR A 117 -21.06 -19.22 11.29
C THR A 117 -20.69 -19.18 12.77
N ALA A 118 -21.37 -19.97 13.61
CA ALA A 118 -21.27 -19.86 15.07
C ALA A 118 -19.82 -19.97 15.60
N GLN A 119 -19.01 -20.87 15.01
CA GLN A 119 -17.62 -21.14 15.41
C GLN A 119 -16.61 -20.06 14.99
N PHE A 120 -17.04 -18.98 14.33
CA PHE A 120 -16.14 -17.97 13.80
C PHE A 120 -15.23 -17.35 14.86
N PHE A 121 -15.77 -17.00 16.02
CA PHE A 121 -14.97 -16.41 17.09
C PHE A 121 -14.03 -17.43 17.74
N ASP A 122 -14.40 -18.72 17.74
CA ASP A 122 -13.58 -19.82 18.29
C ASP A 122 -12.31 -20.04 17.45
N VAL A 123 -12.40 -19.92 16.12
CA VAL A 123 -11.23 -19.95 15.22
C VAL A 123 -10.16 -18.94 15.66
N PHE A 124 -10.57 -17.76 16.12
CA PHE A 124 -9.66 -16.69 16.56
C PHE A 124 -9.43 -16.69 18.08
N GLY A 125 -10.02 -17.61 18.83
CA GLY A 125 -10.01 -17.58 20.30
C GLY A 125 -10.56 -16.28 20.89
N ALA A 126 -11.46 -15.60 20.18
CA ALA A 126 -11.93 -14.27 20.49
C ALA A 126 -13.07 -14.33 21.52
N LYS A 127 -12.98 -13.49 22.57
CA LYS A 127 -14.00 -13.39 23.62
C LYS A 127 -14.61 -11.99 23.63
N ALA A 128 -15.92 -11.92 23.87
CA ALA A 128 -16.59 -10.64 24.06
C ALA A 128 -16.11 -9.98 25.37
N ALA A 129 -15.96 -8.65 25.37
CA ALA A 129 -15.66 -7.88 26.59
C ALA A 129 -16.88 -7.76 27.50
N LEU A 130 -18.08 -7.74 26.89
CA LEU A 130 -19.36 -7.73 27.58
C LEU A 130 -20.28 -8.77 26.91
N GLY A 131 -20.94 -9.60 27.71
CA GLY A 131 -21.83 -10.65 27.21
C GLY A 131 -21.08 -11.86 26.66
N ARG A 132 -21.50 -12.35 25.49
CA ARG A 132 -20.98 -13.56 24.85
C ARG A 132 -20.85 -13.41 23.33
N THR A 133 -20.16 -14.36 22.70
CA THR A 133 -20.20 -14.58 21.26
C THR A 133 -21.36 -15.53 20.90
N PHE A 134 -21.39 -16.06 19.67
CA PHE A 134 -22.43 -16.98 19.23
C PHE A 134 -22.31 -18.36 19.89
N LEU A 135 -23.46 -18.94 20.21
CA LEU A 135 -23.59 -20.30 20.72
C LEU A 135 -23.72 -21.28 19.55
N PRO A 136 -23.31 -22.56 19.73
CA PRO A 136 -23.56 -23.60 18.74
C PRO A 136 -25.05 -23.68 18.38
N GLY A 137 -25.34 -23.64 17.08
CA GLY A 137 -26.70 -23.71 16.54
C GLY A 137 -27.42 -22.36 16.40
N GLU A 138 -26.82 -21.23 16.79
CA GLU A 138 -27.35 -19.89 16.47
C GLU A 138 -27.14 -19.50 14.99
N ASP A 139 -26.41 -20.32 14.23
CA ASP A 139 -26.29 -20.28 12.76
C ASP A 139 -27.32 -21.18 12.05
N GLN A 140 -28.35 -21.64 12.78
CA GLN A 140 -29.47 -22.40 12.22
C GLN A 140 -30.71 -21.52 12.03
N PRO A 141 -31.59 -21.85 11.07
CA PRO A 141 -32.85 -21.13 10.87
C PRO A 141 -33.67 -20.99 12.16
N GLY A 142 -34.20 -19.80 12.42
CA GLY A 142 -35.04 -19.50 13.58
C GLY A 142 -34.29 -19.17 14.89
N ARG A 143 -32.96 -19.34 14.93
CA ARG A 143 -32.12 -19.03 16.11
C ARG A 143 -31.10 -17.92 15.85
N SER A 144 -31.15 -17.29 14.69
CA SER A 144 -30.13 -16.37 14.17
C SER A 144 -30.36 -14.89 14.45
N HIS A 145 -31.39 -14.53 15.23
CA HIS A 145 -31.74 -13.13 15.55
C HIS A 145 -30.90 -12.56 16.70
N VAL A 146 -29.60 -12.83 16.67
CA VAL A 146 -28.61 -12.34 17.63
C VAL A 146 -27.50 -11.59 16.91
N VAL A 147 -26.89 -10.60 17.56
CA VAL A 147 -25.81 -9.80 16.99
C VAL A 147 -24.72 -9.53 18.01
N VAL A 148 -23.48 -9.60 17.55
CA VAL A 148 -22.30 -9.15 18.30
C VAL A 148 -21.84 -7.83 17.67
N ILE A 149 -21.55 -6.82 18.48
CA ILE A 149 -21.14 -5.49 17.99
C ILE A 149 -19.71 -5.15 18.39
N ALA A 150 -19.05 -4.29 17.61
CA ALA A 150 -17.76 -3.73 17.97
C ALA A 150 -17.90 -2.67 19.08
N ASP A 151 -16.89 -2.50 19.94
CA ASP A 151 -16.84 -1.43 20.96
C ASP A 151 -17.00 -0.04 20.32
N SER A 152 -16.39 0.19 19.16
CA SER A 152 -16.54 1.41 18.36
C SER A 152 -18.00 1.72 18.00
N LEU A 153 -18.79 0.73 17.60
CA LEU A 153 -20.22 0.90 17.34
C LEU A 153 -21.00 1.19 18.63
N TRP A 154 -20.71 0.46 19.70
CA TRP A 154 -21.33 0.66 21.02
C TRP A 154 -21.12 2.09 21.56
N ARG A 155 -19.91 2.64 21.40
CA ARG A 155 -19.60 4.01 21.82
C ARG A 155 -20.26 5.08 20.96
N THR A 156 -20.22 4.90 19.65
CA THR A 156 -20.64 5.94 18.69
C THR A 156 -22.15 6.02 18.51
N GLN A 157 -22.84 4.88 18.49
CA GLN A 157 -24.29 4.83 18.23
C GLN A 157 -25.12 4.60 19.49
N PHE A 158 -24.54 4.00 20.54
CA PHE A 158 -25.28 3.62 21.74
C PHE A 158 -24.75 4.28 23.02
N GLY A 159 -23.89 5.29 22.91
CA GLY A 159 -23.44 6.10 24.05
C GLY A 159 -22.64 5.34 25.10
N SER A 160 -22.11 4.14 24.78
CA SER A 160 -21.47 3.23 25.75
C SER A 160 -22.38 2.75 26.89
N ASP A 161 -23.69 2.62 26.63
CA ASP A 161 -24.66 2.15 27.63
C ASP A 161 -24.30 0.75 28.19
N PRO A 162 -24.00 0.61 29.49
CA PRO A 162 -23.65 -0.68 30.09
C PRO A 162 -24.79 -1.71 30.09
N GLN A 163 -26.04 -1.27 29.87
CA GLN A 163 -27.23 -2.14 29.78
C GLN A 163 -27.55 -2.58 28.34
N ILE A 164 -26.58 -2.50 27.42
CA ILE A 164 -26.78 -2.81 26.00
C ILE A 164 -27.14 -4.28 25.72
N LEU A 165 -26.75 -5.21 26.59
CA LEU A 165 -27.04 -6.64 26.40
C LEU A 165 -28.55 -6.91 26.47
N GLY A 166 -29.07 -7.72 25.55
CA GLY A 166 -30.50 -8.01 25.43
C GLY A 166 -31.30 -6.91 24.72
N ARG A 167 -30.69 -5.75 24.43
CA ARG A 167 -31.35 -4.70 23.64
C ARG A 167 -31.56 -5.18 22.21
N LYS A 168 -32.76 -4.95 21.69
CA LYS A 168 -33.09 -5.22 20.28
C LYS A 168 -32.75 -4.01 19.42
N ILE A 169 -32.05 -4.27 18.33
CA ILE A 169 -31.79 -3.31 17.26
C ILE A 169 -32.39 -3.83 15.96
N VAL A 170 -32.76 -2.92 15.06
CA VAL A 170 -33.32 -3.31 13.76
C VAL A 170 -32.23 -3.17 12.70
N LEU A 171 -31.87 -4.29 12.08
CA LEU A 171 -30.90 -4.36 10.99
C LEU A 171 -31.62 -4.89 9.75
N ASP A 172 -31.63 -4.13 8.66
CA ASP A 172 -32.32 -4.49 7.40
C ASP A 172 -33.81 -4.85 7.62
N SER A 173 -34.50 -4.05 8.45
CA SER A 173 -35.90 -4.24 8.85
C SER A 173 -36.18 -5.49 9.69
N GLU A 174 -35.15 -6.23 10.13
CA GLU A 174 -35.29 -7.37 11.02
C GLU A 174 -34.74 -7.07 12.43
N PRO A 175 -35.42 -7.52 13.50
CA PRO A 175 -34.91 -7.34 14.85
C PRO A 175 -33.79 -8.34 15.17
N TYR A 176 -32.72 -7.84 15.79
CA TYR A 176 -31.60 -8.61 16.34
C TYR A 176 -31.34 -8.21 17.79
N GLU A 177 -31.12 -9.19 18.65
CA GLU A 177 -30.74 -8.99 20.05
C GLU A 177 -29.22 -8.87 20.20
N ILE A 178 -28.75 -7.82 20.87
CA ILE A 178 -27.32 -7.65 21.16
C ILE A 178 -26.92 -8.65 22.26
N VAL A 179 -26.11 -9.65 21.90
CA VAL A 179 -25.65 -10.69 22.84
C VAL A 179 -24.22 -10.47 23.34
N GLY A 180 -23.46 -9.60 22.67
CA GLY A 180 -22.13 -9.25 23.14
C GLY A 180 -21.47 -8.06 22.43
N VAL A 181 -20.45 -7.53 23.09
CA VAL A 181 -19.61 -6.43 22.61
C VAL A 181 -18.16 -6.89 22.55
N MET A 182 -17.52 -6.76 21.39
CA MET A 182 -16.12 -7.12 21.21
C MET A 182 -15.17 -6.16 21.95
N PRO A 183 -14.02 -6.62 22.46
CA PRO A 183 -13.12 -5.78 23.22
C PRO A 183 -12.51 -4.65 22.38
N ARG A 184 -12.38 -3.48 23.01
CA ARG A 184 -11.78 -2.27 22.43
C ARG A 184 -10.36 -2.52 21.90
N GLY A 185 -10.07 -1.95 20.74
CA GLY A 185 -8.71 -1.94 20.16
C GLY A 185 -8.23 -3.28 19.58
N THR A 186 -9.05 -4.34 19.67
CA THR A 186 -8.77 -5.63 19.02
C THR A 186 -8.89 -5.53 17.50
N ALA A 187 -8.46 -6.56 16.77
CA ALA A 187 -8.65 -6.63 15.32
C ALA A 187 -10.14 -6.54 14.93
N PHE A 188 -11.03 -7.08 15.77
CA PHE A 188 -12.48 -6.99 15.58
C PHE A 188 -12.98 -5.54 15.71
N ASP A 189 -12.44 -4.74 16.63
CA ASP A 189 -12.86 -3.34 16.79
C ASP A 189 -12.24 -2.38 15.75
N ARG A 190 -11.00 -2.66 15.34
CA ARG A 190 -10.28 -1.87 14.32
C ARG A 190 -10.72 -2.21 12.89
N GLY A 191 -11.37 -3.35 12.72
CA GLY A 191 -11.83 -3.88 11.44
C GLY A 191 -12.89 -3.03 10.73
N TYR A 192 -13.12 -3.42 9.48
CA TYR A 192 -14.20 -2.84 8.67
C TYR A 192 -15.59 -3.23 9.20
N ALA A 193 -15.76 -4.48 9.68
CA ALA A 193 -17.01 -4.95 10.26
C ALA A 193 -17.25 -4.33 11.64
N ARG A 194 -18.39 -3.64 11.80
CA ARG A 194 -18.85 -3.02 13.05
C ARG A 194 -19.82 -3.90 13.83
N PHE A 195 -20.35 -4.93 13.17
CA PHE A 195 -21.20 -5.96 13.76
C PHE A 195 -20.99 -7.30 13.05
N TRP A 196 -21.34 -8.38 13.75
CA TRP A 196 -21.41 -9.73 13.23
C TRP A 196 -22.80 -10.28 13.53
N ARG A 197 -23.43 -10.90 12.53
CA ARG A 197 -24.66 -11.69 12.69
C ARG A 197 -24.44 -13.14 12.23
N PRO A 198 -25.21 -14.12 12.71
CA PRO A 198 -25.08 -15.49 12.26
C PRO A 198 -25.32 -15.65 10.76
N LEU A 199 -24.45 -16.41 10.10
CA LEU A 199 -24.62 -16.85 8.71
C LEU A 199 -25.46 -18.12 8.69
N VAL A 200 -26.70 -18.00 8.24
CA VAL A 200 -27.61 -19.15 8.09
C VAL A 200 -27.63 -19.58 6.63
N PHE A 201 -27.29 -20.84 6.37
CA PHE A 201 -27.46 -21.44 5.05
C PHE A 201 -28.92 -21.86 4.86
N LYS A 202 -29.65 -21.10 4.05
CA LYS A 202 -31.06 -21.40 3.73
C LYS A 202 -31.15 -22.51 2.67
N PRO A 203 -32.30 -23.18 2.51
CA PRO A 203 -32.50 -24.19 1.46
C PRO A 203 -32.12 -23.69 0.06
N GLU A 204 -32.39 -22.41 -0.24
CA GLU A 204 -32.06 -21.80 -1.52
C GLU A 204 -30.54 -21.70 -1.75
N ASN A 205 -29.74 -21.68 -0.68
CA ASN A 205 -28.27 -21.62 -0.71
C ASN A 205 -27.60 -22.97 -0.90
N MET A 206 -28.33 -24.07 -0.89
CA MET A 206 -27.79 -25.43 -0.94
C MET A 206 -27.35 -25.80 -2.37
N THR A 207 -26.30 -25.14 -2.87
CA THR A 207 -25.74 -25.31 -4.21
C THR A 207 -24.22 -25.45 -4.19
N ARG A 208 -23.66 -26.07 -5.25
CA ARG A 208 -22.22 -26.15 -5.54
C ARG A 208 -21.74 -25.15 -6.60
N ASN A 209 -22.66 -24.45 -7.25
CA ASN A 209 -22.38 -23.61 -8.44
C ASN A 209 -22.33 -22.10 -8.12
N PHE A 210 -22.53 -21.72 -6.86
CA PHE A 210 -22.53 -20.32 -6.42
C PHE A 210 -21.50 -20.12 -5.32
N HIS A 211 -20.50 -19.30 -5.61
CA HIS A 211 -19.28 -19.14 -4.81
C HIS A 211 -19.25 -17.76 -4.16
N TRP A 212 -19.70 -17.62 -2.91
CA TRP A 212 -20.14 -16.32 -2.39
C TRP A 212 -19.62 -15.96 -0.99
N PHE A 213 -18.83 -16.84 -0.38
CA PHE A 213 -18.21 -16.61 0.92
C PHE A 213 -16.80 -17.20 0.97
N GLY A 214 -16.05 -16.87 2.02
CA GLY A 214 -14.75 -17.47 2.32
C GLY A 214 -14.81 -18.24 3.64
N ALA A 215 -13.78 -19.05 3.92
CA ALA A 215 -13.68 -19.78 5.18
C ALA A 215 -12.35 -19.51 5.87
N VAL A 216 -12.40 -19.54 7.19
CA VAL A 216 -11.24 -19.54 8.08
C VAL A 216 -11.32 -20.77 8.96
N ALA A 217 -10.19 -21.37 9.27
CA ALA A 217 -10.12 -22.53 10.13
C ALA A 217 -8.93 -22.44 11.08
N LYS A 218 -9.00 -23.16 12.20
CA LYS A 218 -7.90 -23.33 13.14
C LYS A 218 -7.43 -24.77 13.07
N LEU A 219 -6.16 -25.01 12.74
CA LEU A 219 -5.56 -26.35 12.71
C LEU A 219 -5.58 -26.96 14.11
N LYS A 220 -5.79 -28.28 14.24
CA LYS A 220 -5.61 -28.99 15.52
C LYS A 220 -4.17 -28.88 16.01
N PRO A 221 -3.92 -28.99 17.32
CA PRO A 221 -2.56 -29.00 17.86
C PRO A 221 -1.72 -30.10 17.20
N GLY A 222 -0.52 -29.76 16.71
CA GLY A 222 0.41 -30.68 16.07
C GLY A 222 0.15 -31.01 14.59
N VAL A 223 -0.92 -30.48 13.98
CA VAL A 223 -1.18 -30.63 12.54
C VAL A 223 -0.43 -29.56 11.75
N THR A 224 0.33 -29.99 10.75
CA THR A 224 1.08 -29.11 9.82
C THR A 224 0.19 -28.60 8.69
N LEU A 225 0.63 -27.53 8.02
CA LEU A 225 -0.09 -26.98 6.86
C LEU A 225 -0.18 -28.00 5.73
N GLU A 226 0.88 -28.78 5.50
CA GLU A 226 0.97 -29.81 4.47
C GLU A 226 -0.02 -30.96 4.74
N GLN A 227 -0.16 -31.36 6.01
CA GLN A 227 -1.16 -32.36 6.41
C GLN A 227 -2.59 -31.83 6.21
N ALA A 228 -2.84 -30.58 6.56
CA ALA A 228 -4.15 -29.95 6.34
C ALA A 228 -4.48 -29.84 4.84
N GLN A 229 -3.49 -29.46 4.01
CA GLN A 229 -3.64 -29.43 2.56
C GLN A 229 -3.93 -30.83 2.00
N ALA A 230 -3.22 -31.87 2.45
CA ALA A 230 -3.45 -33.25 2.00
C ALA A 230 -4.84 -33.80 2.39
N ASP A 231 -5.33 -33.45 3.59
CA ASP A 231 -6.69 -33.78 4.04
C ASP A 231 -7.74 -33.11 3.15
N MET A 232 -7.58 -31.80 2.91
CA MET A 232 -8.47 -31.03 2.03
C MET A 232 -8.39 -31.46 0.57
N ASP A 233 -7.22 -31.87 0.07
CA ASP A 233 -7.05 -32.46 -1.27
C ASP A 233 -7.83 -33.75 -1.42
N THR A 234 -7.86 -34.59 -0.37
CA THR A 234 -8.62 -35.84 -0.36
C THR A 234 -10.12 -35.56 -0.46
N ILE A 235 -10.61 -34.59 0.33
CA ILE A 235 -12.00 -34.16 0.30
C ILE A 235 -12.36 -33.54 -1.06
N GLY A 236 -11.50 -32.66 -1.59
CA GLY A 236 -11.69 -32.02 -2.89
C GLY A 236 -11.75 -33.02 -4.04
N LYS A 237 -10.83 -34.00 -4.09
CA LYS A 237 -10.82 -35.07 -5.10
C LYS A 237 -12.10 -35.92 -5.05
N ARG A 238 -12.58 -36.25 -3.85
CA ARG A 238 -13.84 -36.98 -3.69
C ARG A 238 -15.02 -36.14 -4.18
N ILE A 239 -15.13 -34.87 -3.78
CA ILE A 239 -16.21 -33.98 -4.27
C ILE A 239 -16.16 -33.85 -5.80
N ALA A 240 -14.96 -33.73 -6.39
CA ALA A 240 -14.79 -33.67 -7.84
C ALA A 240 -15.19 -34.97 -8.56
N ALA A 241 -15.05 -36.12 -7.91
CA ALA A 241 -15.47 -37.42 -8.44
C ALA A 241 -16.98 -37.64 -8.30
N ASP A 242 -17.56 -37.27 -7.16
CA ASP A 242 -18.99 -37.43 -6.86
C ASP A 242 -19.86 -36.40 -7.60
N PHE A 243 -19.32 -35.19 -7.84
CA PHE A 243 -20.02 -34.05 -8.46
C PHE A 243 -19.20 -33.43 -9.61
N PRO A 244 -18.95 -34.18 -10.70
CA PRO A 244 -18.09 -33.71 -11.79
C PRO A 244 -18.65 -32.47 -12.51
N ASP A 245 -19.98 -32.29 -12.55
CA ASP A 245 -20.59 -31.14 -13.25
C ASP A 245 -20.18 -29.78 -12.66
N SER A 246 -20.00 -29.71 -11.34
CA SER A 246 -19.65 -28.49 -10.60
C SER A 246 -18.16 -28.42 -10.22
N ASN A 247 -17.53 -29.56 -9.95
CA ASN A 247 -16.23 -29.61 -9.27
C ASN A 247 -15.13 -30.34 -10.05
N LYS A 248 -15.35 -30.78 -11.29
CA LYS A 248 -14.31 -31.47 -12.06
C LYS A 248 -13.07 -30.59 -12.20
N GLY A 249 -11.94 -31.07 -11.68
CA GLY A 249 -10.66 -30.36 -11.68
C GLY A 249 -10.52 -29.26 -10.62
N TRP A 250 -11.54 -29.04 -9.78
CA TRP A 250 -11.47 -28.11 -8.66
C TRP A 250 -10.86 -28.80 -7.43
N GLY A 251 -9.99 -28.08 -6.74
CA GLY A 251 -9.40 -28.47 -5.47
C GLY A 251 -9.78 -27.52 -4.34
N VAL A 252 -9.05 -27.64 -3.24
CA VAL A 252 -9.18 -26.76 -2.08
C VAL A 252 -7.80 -26.20 -1.75
N GLY A 253 -7.68 -24.90 -1.51
CA GLY A 253 -6.44 -24.27 -1.08
C GLY A 253 -6.48 -23.95 0.41
N VAL A 254 -5.42 -24.31 1.13
CA VAL A 254 -5.20 -23.98 2.54
C VAL A 254 -3.98 -23.07 2.63
N ASP A 255 -4.20 -21.81 2.97
CA ASP A 255 -3.14 -20.80 3.09
C ASP A 255 -3.03 -20.32 4.55
N LEU A 256 -1.82 -20.10 5.06
CA LEU A 256 -1.65 -19.46 6.38
C LEU A 256 -2.29 -18.06 6.37
N LEU A 257 -3.09 -17.75 7.39
CA LEU A 257 -3.83 -16.48 7.42
C LEU A 257 -2.90 -15.27 7.40
N GLY A 258 -1.75 -15.33 8.08
CA GLY A 258 -0.77 -14.24 8.08
C GLY A 258 -0.21 -13.92 6.70
N GLU A 259 0.09 -14.95 5.90
CA GLU A 259 0.58 -14.79 4.52
C GLU A 259 -0.54 -14.34 3.58
N ALA A 260 -1.75 -14.84 3.80
CA ALA A 260 -2.94 -14.44 3.05
C ALA A 260 -3.35 -12.97 3.25
N ILE A 261 -3.13 -12.42 4.44
CA ILE A 261 -3.41 -11.00 4.78
C ILE A 261 -2.31 -10.09 4.24
N VAL A 262 -1.05 -10.50 4.35
CA VAL A 262 0.11 -9.73 3.89
C VAL A 262 0.48 -10.17 2.49
N ASN A 263 -0.21 -9.61 1.48
CA ASN A 263 0.08 -9.92 0.09
C ASN A 263 1.54 -9.58 -0.31
N ASP A 264 2.04 -10.26 -1.35
CA ASP A 264 3.42 -10.11 -1.82
C ASP A 264 3.75 -8.67 -2.26
N ASP A 265 2.76 -7.92 -2.74
CA ASP A 265 2.94 -6.53 -3.16
C ASP A 265 3.18 -5.58 -1.99
N LEU A 266 2.46 -5.76 -0.87
CA LEU A 266 2.71 -5.01 0.36
C LEU A 266 4.09 -5.37 0.93
N ARG A 267 4.44 -6.66 0.94
CA ARG A 267 5.76 -7.12 1.40
C ARG A 267 6.89 -6.51 0.57
N ARG A 268 6.80 -6.57 -0.76
CA ARG A 268 7.76 -5.95 -1.68
C ARG A 268 7.84 -4.44 -1.47
N SER A 269 6.70 -3.76 -1.31
CA SER A 269 6.65 -2.32 -1.06
C SER A 269 7.39 -1.95 0.23
N LEU A 270 7.19 -2.71 1.32
CA LEU A 270 7.88 -2.48 2.59
C LEU A 270 9.40 -2.72 2.48
N TYR A 271 9.84 -3.74 1.74
CA TYR A 271 11.27 -3.95 1.50
C TYR A 271 11.91 -2.82 0.69
N VAL A 272 11.22 -2.31 -0.34
CA VAL A 272 11.71 -1.15 -1.12
C VAL A 272 11.83 0.08 -0.22
N LEU A 273 10.83 0.35 0.63
CA LEU A 273 10.88 1.46 1.58
C LEU A 273 12.00 1.29 2.62
N LEU A 274 12.19 0.08 3.14
CA LEU A 274 13.26 -0.24 4.09
C LEU A 274 14.64 -0.07 3.46
N ALA A 275 14.84 -0.55 2.24
CA ALA A 275 16.07 -0.34 1.47
C ALA A 275 16.31 1.16 1.24
N ALA A 276 15.26 1.93 0.93
CA ALA A 276 15.37 3.36 0.69
C ALA A 276 15.83 4.14 1.94
N VAL A 277 15.21 3.90 3.10
CA VAL A 277 15.66 4.55 4.35
C VAL A 277 17.02 4.05 4.82
N GLY A 278 17.39 2.80 4.49
CA GLY A 278 18.74 2.27 4.68
C GLY A 278 19.78 3.05 3.86
N MET A 279 19.51 3.35 2.59
CA MET A 279 20.38 4.19 1.76
C MET A 279 20.50 5.61 2.32
N VAL A 280 19.40 6.22 2.78
CA VAL A 280 19.42 7.54 3.46
C VAL A 280 20.34 7.50 4.69
N LEU A 281 20.30 6.43 5.49
CA LEU A 281 21.18 6.25 6.64
C LEU A 281 22.64 6.11 6.23
N LEU A 282 22.95 5.34 5.18
CA LEU A 282 24.31 5.20 4.67
C LEU A 282 24.87 6.53 4.16
N ILE A 283 24.05 7.33 3.47
CA ILE A 283 24.39 8.70 3.06
C ILE A 283 24.68 9.58 4.29
N ALA A 284 23.82 9.53 5.31
CA ALA A 284 24.04 10.26 6.57
C ALA A 284 25.33 9.83 7.28
N CYS A 285 25.65 8.52 7.27
CA CYS A 285 26.90 7.99 7.81
C CYS A 285 28.12 8.49 7.05
N ALA A 286 28.07 8.47 5.71
CA ALA A 286 29.16 8.96 4.85
C ALA A 286 29.44 10.45 5.11
N ASN A 287 28.38 11.25 5.21
CA ASN A 287 28.46 12.66 5.56
C ASN A 287 29.08 12.89 6.93
N LEU A 288 28.60 12.18 7.94
CA LEU A 288 29.08 12.38 9.30
C LEU A 288 30.51 11.87 9.49
N ALA A 289 30.88 10.79 8.80
CA ALA A 289 32.26 10.33 8.73
C ALA A 289 33.15 11.42 8.10
N ASN A 290 32.74 12.00 6.98
CA ASN A 290 33.47 13.07 6.31
C ASN A 290 33.65 14.32 7.20
N LEU A 291 32.58 14.78 7.86
CA LEU A 291 32.65 15.90 8.80
C LEU A 291 33.50 15.58 10.04
N SER A 292 33.45 14.34 10.54
CA SER A 292 34.27 13.92 11.68
C SER A 292 35.75 13.83 11.33
N LEU A 293 36.08 13.39 10.12
CA LEU A 293 37.44 13.41 9.60
C LEU A 293 38.04 14.83 9.54
N MET A 294 37.24 15.84 9.18
CA MET A 294 37.69 17.24 9.20
C MET A 294 38.10 17.69 10.61
N ARG A 295 37.44 17.19 11.66
CA ARG A 295 37.76 17.52 13.05
C ARG A 295 39.03 16.83 13.55
N VAL A 296 39.34 15.61 13.08
CA VAL A 296 40.59 14.92 13.43
C VAL A 296 41.80 15.76 13.00
N VAL A 297 41.75 16.34 11.80
CA VAL A 297 42.82 17.20 11.27
C VAL A 297 42.96 18.50 12.07
N GLY A 298 41.84 19.12 12.47
CA GLY A 298 41.89 20.30 13.35
C GLY A 298 42.47 20.02 14.75
N ARG A 299 42.49 18.75 15.17
CA ARG A 299 43.01 18.29 16.47
C ARG A 299 44.36 17.59 16.37
N GLU A 300 45.04 17.70 15.23
CA GLU A 300 46.28 16.96 14.96
C GLU A 300 47.40 17.28 15.98
N ARG A 301 47.56 18.56 16.37
CA ARG A 301 48.50 18.96 17.44
C ARG A 301 48.14 18.34 18.80
N GLU A 302 46.86 18.29 19.17
CA GLU A 302 46.40 17.65 20.43
C GLU A 302 46.71 16.14 20.42
N ILE A 303 46.43 15.48 19.30
CA ILE A 303 46.69 14.04 19.12
C ILE A 303 48.20 13.75 19.19
N ALA A 304 49.03 14.58 18.54
CA ALA A 304 50.49 14.46 18.58
C ALA A 304 51.04 14.61 20.00
N VAL A 305 50.59 15.61 20.77
CA VAL A 305 50.99 15.80 22.18
C VAL A 305 50.58 14.61 23.04
N ARG A 306 49.35 14.10 22.91
CA ARG A 306 48.90 12.93 23.68
C ARG A 306 49.68 11.67 23.32
N THR A 307 50.01 11.49 22.05
CA THR A 307 50.82 10.36 21.59
C THR A 307 52.26 10.46 22.13
N ALA A 308 52.83 11.67 22.16
CA ALA A 308 54.14 11.94 22.76
C ALA A 308 54.16 11.70 24.28
N LEU A 309 53.04 11.94 24.97
CA LEU A 309 52.83 11.63 26.39
C LEU A 309 52.52 10.14 26.67
N GLY A 310 52.59 9.26 25.65
CA GLY A 310 52.44 7.82 25.81
C GLY A 310 51.02 7.26 25.62
N ALA A 311 50.08 8.05 25.10
CA ALA A 311 48.74 7.52 24.78
C ALA A 311 48.80 6.48 23.65
N GLY A 312 48.36 5.25 23.94
CA GLY A 312 48.30 4.17 22.95
C GLY A 312 47.27 4.42 21.83
N ARG A 313 47.50 3.81 20.66
CA ARG A 313 46.63 3.88 19.47
C ARG A 313 45.17 3.50 19.76
N TRP A 314 44.98 2.49 20.62
CA TRP A 314 43.65 2.06 21.06
C TRP A 314 42.93 3.08 21.95
N THR A 315 43.66 3.85 22.74
CA THR A 315 43.09 4.90 23.58
C THR A 315 42.48 6.01 22.71
N LEU A 316 43.21 6.43 21.66
CA LEU A 316 42.73 7.42 20.70
C LEU A 316 41.55 6.89 19.87
N ALA A 317 41.64 5.67 19.36
CA ALA A 317 40.57 5.03 18.60
C ALA A 317 39.28 4.88 19.43
N ARG A 318 39.39 4.41 20.68
CA ARG A 318 38.26 4.27 21.60
C ARG A 318 37.59 5.60 21.88
N GLN A 319 38.37 6.67 22.03
CA GLN A 319 37.82 8.01 22.29
C GLN A 319 36.98 8.50 21.11
N PHE A 320 37.48 8.42 19.87
CA PHE A 320 36.70 8.84 18.69
C PHE A 320 35.44 7.98 18.48
N LEU A 321 35.55 6.67 18.69
CA LEU A 321 34.38 5.78 18.66
C LEU A 321 33.36 6.16 19.71
N THR A 322 33.80 6.48 20.94
CA THR A 322 32.91 6.91 22.02
C THR A 322 32.23 8.24 21.69
N GLU A 323 32.96 9.21 21.14
CA GLU A 323 32.40 10.49 20.68
C GLU A 323 31.30 10.28 19.62
N SER A 324 31.55 9.41 18.62
CA SER A 324 30.58 9.10 17.56
C SER A 324 29.37 8.31 18.08
N VAL A 325 29.57 7.37 19.00
CA VAL A 325 28.48 6.60 19.62
C VAL A 325 27.60 7.51 20.48
N VAL A 326 28.18 8.38 21.32
CA VAL A 326 27.41 9.34 22.12
C VAL A 326 26.58 10.26 21.22
N LEU A 327 27.16 10.76 20.14
CA LEU A 327 26.46 11.59 19.17
C LEU A 327 25.32 10.85 18.47
N SER A 328 25.54 9.59 18.08
CA SER A 328 24.54 8.75 17.42
C SER A 328 23.43 8.28 18.35
N LEU A 329 23.71 8.07 19.64
CA LEU A 329 22.69 7.81 20.65
C LEU A 329 21.84 9.05 20.91
N GLY A 330 22.45 10.24 20.99
CA GLY A 330 21.72 11.50 21.08
C GLY A 330 20.85 11.75 19.84
N GLY A 331 21.40 11.52 18.65
CA GLY A 331 20.66 11.59 17.39
C GLY A 331 19.55 10.55 17.31
N GLY A 332 19.80 9.34 17.80
CA GLY A 332 18.82 8.26 17.91
C GLY A 332 17.66 8.60 18.82
N ALA A 333 17.90 9.17 20.00
CA ALA A 333 16.85 9.57 20.93
C ALA A 333 15.92 10.63 20.31
N VAL A 334 16.48 11.66 19.68
CA VAL A 334 15.69 12.66 18.93
C VAL A 334 15.01 12.03 17.72
N GLY A 335 15.72 11.14 17.03
CA GLY A 335 15.21 10.41 15.86
C GLY A 335 14.02 9.53 16.18
N VAL A 336 13.99 8.86 17.34
CA VAL A 336 12.83 8.07 17.80
C VAL A 336 11.59 8.95 17.96
N ALA A 337 11.73 10.15 18.54
CA ALA A 337 10.63 11.10 18.65
C ALA A 337 10.12 11.59 17.29
N LEU A 338 11.05 11.93 16.37
CA LEU A 338 10.69 12.28 14.99
C LEU A 338 10.06 11.11 14.23
N GLY A 339 10.58 9.90 14.43
CA GLY A 339 10.08 8.66 13.83
C GLY A 339 8.67 8.32 14.29
N TYR A 340 8.35 8.58 15.56
CA TYR A 340 6.99 8.47 16.08
C TYR A 340 6.05 9.45 15.37
N GLY A 341 6.44 10.72 15.24
CA GLY A 341 5.66 11.72 14.50
C GLY A 341 5.45 11.34 13.03
N ALA A 342 6.52 10.90 12.36
CA ALA A 342 6.47 10.43 10.98
C ALA A 342 5.57 9.21 10.81
N MET A 343 5.63 8.23 11.73
CA MET A 343 4.75 7.07 11.74
C MET A 343 3.28 7.47 11.87
N GLN A 344 2.95 8.42 12.75
CA GLN A 344 1.57 8.88 12.93
C GLN A 344 1.06 9.66 11.72
N ALA A 345 1.89 10.54 11.14
CA ALA A 345 1.58 11.20 9.88
C ALA A 345 1.37 10.18 8.75
N LEU A 346 2.18 9.12 8.73
CA LEU A 346 2.10 8.08 7.71
C LEU A 346 0.81 7.27 7.80
N LYS A 347 0.37 6.92 9.02
CA LYS A 347 -0.95 6.30 9.23
C LYS A 347 -2.11 7.20 8.82
N ALA A 348 -2.00 8.50 9.08
CA ALA A 348 -3.05 9.46 8.73
C ALA A 348 -3.14 9.70 7.21
N ALA A 349 -2.01 9.59 6.50
CA ALA A 349 -1.95 9.72 5.04
C ALA A 349 -2.23 8.41 4.28
N ALA A 350 -2.13 7.26 4.96
CA ALA A 350 -2.42 5.96 4.35
C ALA A 350 -3.93 5.81 4.10
N PRO A 351 -4.36 5.27 2.94
CA PRO A 351 -5.76 4.92 2.72
C PRO A 351 -6.26 3.98 3.82
N SER A 352 -7.53 4.14 4.22
CA SER A 352 -8.14 3.37 5.33
C SER A 352 -8.13 1.85 5.14
N TYR A 353 -7.97 1.38 3.89
CA TYR A 353 -7.88 -0.03 3.50
C TYR A 353 -6.44 -0.51 3.24
N ALA A 354 -5.43 0.36 3.31
CA ALA A 354 -4.04 0.03 2.97
C ALA A 354 -3.32 -0.79 4.06
N ILE A 355 -3.77 -0.69 5.31
CA ILE A 355 -3.20 -1.40 6.46
C ILE A 355 -4.25 -2.36 7.01
N PRO A 356 -3.99 -3.69 7.04
CA PRO A 356 -4.92 -4.66 7.62
C PRO A 356 -5.24 -4.35 9.08
N SER A 357 -6.48 -4.59 9.51
CA SER A 357 -6.94 -4.30 10.87
C SER A 357 -6.23 -5.10 11.96
N GLU A 358 -5.68 -6.25 11.60
CA GLU A 358 -4.89 -7.13 12.44
C GLU A 358 -3.53 -6.50 12.79
N VAL A 359 -2.98 -5.69 11.89
CA VAL A 359 -1.66 -5.09 12.01
C VAL A 359 -1.70 -3.96 13.05
N VAL A 360 -0.85 -4.08 14.07
CA VAL A 360 -0.63 -3.02 15.08
C VAL A 360 0.72 -2.37 14.81
N VAL A 361 0.71 -1.23 14.14
CA VAL A 361 1.91 -0.42 13.96
C VAL A 361 2.09 0.44 15.21
N THR A 362 3.01 0.08 16.09
CA THR A 362 3.31 0.83 17.33
C THR A 362 4.81 0.89 17.54
N LEU A 363 5.25 1.94 18.24
CA LEU A 363 6.60 2.03 18.74
C LEU A 363 6.68 1.25 20.06
N ASP A 364 7.02 -0.02 19.97
CA ASP A 364 7.18 -0.91 21.12
C ASP A 364 8.66 -1.15 21.45
N TRP A 365 8.93 -2.08 22.36
CA TRP A 365 10.28 -2.41 22.78
C TRP A 365 11.15 -3.00 21.65
N ARG A 366 10.56 -3.68 20.65
CA ARG A 366 11.31 -4.23 19.49
C ARG A 366 11.79 -3.10 18.60
N VAL A 367 10.91 -2.14 18.32
CA VAL A 367 11.25 -0.94 17.57
C VAL A 367 12.27 -0.09 18.34
N ALA A 368 12.12 0.07 19.65
CA ALA A 368 13.07 0.78 20.49
C ALA A 368 14.45 0.09 20.53
N LEU A 369 14.47 -1.24 20.63
CA LEU A 369 15.71 -2.03 20.58
C LEU A 369 16.38 -1.93 19.20
N PHE A 370 15.60 -2.00 18.12
CA PHE A 370 16.09 -1.79 16.76
C PHE A 370 16.70 -0.39 16.62
N ALA A 371 16.00 0.66 17.04
CA ALA A 371 16.49 2.02 16.97
C ALA A 371 17.78 2.19 17.79
N PHE A 372 17.85 1.61 19.00
CA PHE A 372 19.04 1.62 19.83
C PHE A 372 20.22 0.88 19.18
N ALA A 373 20.00 -0.33 18.65
CA ALA A 373 21.02 -1.11 17.97
C ALA A 373 21.50 -0.40 16.70
N LEU A 374 20.59 0.21 15.93
CA LEU A 374 20.90 0.98 14.74
C LEU A 374 21.68 2.26 15.08
N SER A 375 21.37 2.93 16.18
CA SER A 375 22.14 4.07 16.69
C SER A 375 23.57 3.67 17.08
N LEU A 376 23.75 2.52 17.75
CA LEU A 376 25.08 2.00 18.08
C LEU A 376 25.88 1.66 16.83
N LEU A 377 25.26 0.93 15.89
CA LEU A 377 25.88 0.57 14.62
C LEU A 377 26.28 1.82 13.82
N THR A 378 25.39 2.81 13.76
CA THR A 378 25.64 4.09 13.09
C THR A 378 26.82 4.83 13.72
N GLY A 379 26.86 4.93 15.05
CA GLY A 379 27.98 5.52 15.78
C GLY A 379 29.30 4.81 15.52
N ALA A 380 29.29 3.48 15.47
CA ALA A 380 30.45 2.67 15.13
C ALA A 380 30.92 2.91 13.69
N LEU A 381 30.01 2.84 12.70
CA LEU A 381 30.31 3.07 11.27
C LEU A 381 30.91 4.46 11.04
N VAL A 382 30.32 5.48 11.67
CA VAL A 382 30.80 6.87 11.58
C VAL A 382 32.16 7.05 12.25
N GLY A 383 32.38 6.41 13.41
CA GLY A 383 33.60 6.54 14.21
C GLY A 383 34.77 5.69 13.73
N LEU A 384 34.51 4.62 12.96
CA LEU A 384 35.51 3.67 12.45
C LEU A 384 36.57 4.36 11.58
N LEU A 385 36.15 5.19 10.62
CA LEU A 385 37.08 5.90 9.74
C LEU A 385 38.00 6.88 10.51
N PRO A 386 37.48 7.81 11.33
CA PRO A 386 38.28 8.68 12.19
C PRO A 386 39.20 7.91 13.14
N ALA A 387 38.70 6.85 13.78
CA ALA A 387 39.46 6.04 14.72
C ALA A 387 40.64 5.32 14.05
N TRP A 388 40.43 4.77 12.86
CA TRP A 388 41.49 4.11 12.09
C TRP A 388 42.57 5.11 11.66
N GLN A 389 42.19 6.34 11.29
CA GLN A 389 43.15 7.39 10.92
C GLN A 389 43.93 7.90 12.13
N ALA A 390 43.26 8.13 13.27
CA ALA A 390 43.92 8.54 14.51
C ALA A 390 44.90 7.46 15.05
N ALA A 391 44.67 6.19 14.71
CA ALA A 391 45.54 5.07 15.10
C ALA A 391 46.81 4.94 14.24
N LYS A 392 46.96 5.69 13.14
CA LYS A 392 48.20 5.73 12.33
C LYS A 392 48.93 7.08 12.44
N PRO A 393 49.47 7.47 13.61
CA PRO A 393 50.31 8.64 13.70
C PRO A 393 51.68 8.36 13.08
N ASP A 394 52.07 9.11 12.05
CA ASP A 394 53.44 9.14 11.54
C ASP A 394 54.22 10.22 12.31
N LEU A 395 54.63 9.86 13.54
CA LEU A 395 55.29 10.75 14.51
C LEU A 395 56.55 11.43 13.97
N THR A 396 57.23 10.80 13.01
CA THR A 396 58.45 11.31 12.37
C THR A 396 58.21 12.42 11.35
N GLN A 397 56.97 12.60 10.88
CA GLN A 397 56.64 13.52 9.79
C GLN A 397 55.86 14.77 10.26
N SER A 398 55.03 14.65 11.31
CA SER A 398 54.30 15.79 11.90
C SER A 398 55.22 16.83 12.57
N LEU A 399 56.42 16.42 13.02
CA LEU A 399 57.44 17.31 13.60
C LEU A 399 58.38 17.94 12.54
N LYS A 400 58.38 17.44 11.30
CA LYS A 400 59.23 17.92 10.20
C LYS A 400 58.52 18.88 9.23
N GLN A 401 57.42 19.53 9.64
CA GLN A 401 56.65 20.41 8.76
C GLN A 401 57.38 21.73 8.42
N GLY A 402 58.35 21.60 7.53
CA GLY A 402 59.04 22.64 6.79
C GLY A 402 59.36 22.11 5.40
N GLY A 403 58.32 21.80 4.61
CA GLY A 403 58.45 21.53 3.16
C GLY A 403 58.02 20.13 2.70
N GLY A 404 57.17 20.09 1.65
CA GLY A 404 57.06 18.94 0.73
C GLY A 404 55.85 18.01 0.85
N SER A 405 54.75 18.37 0.18
CA SER A 405 53.86 17.58 -0.72
C SER A 405 53.47 16.09 -0.50
N GLY A 406 53.92 15.35 0.52
CA GLY A 406 53.72 13.89 0.60
C GLY A 406 52.41 13.39 1.20
N THR A 407 51.80 14.10 2.16
CA THR A 407 50.80 13.54 3.09
C THR A 407 49.33 13.74 2.70
N GLY A 408 49.02 14.56 1.69
CA GLY A 408 47.63 14.91 1.33
C GLY A 408 46.85 13.89 0.48
N HIS A 409 47.54 12.97 -0.21
CA HIS A 409 46.93 12.13 -1.25
C HIS A 409 46.02 11.01 -0.70
N GLY A 410 46.33 10.43 0.46
CA GLY A 410 45.52 9.36 1.07
C GLY A 410 44.18 9.87 1.62
N HIS A 411 44.19 11.00 2.32
CA HIS A 411 42.98 11.61 2.90
C HIS A 411 42.02 12.16 1.85
N SER A 412 42.54 12.60 0.70
CA SER A 412 41.74 13.04 -0.46
C SER A 412 41.00 11.88 -1.12
N ARG A 413 41.63 10.69 -1.26
CA ARG A 413 41.02 9.52 -1.92
C ARG A 413 39.84 8.94 -1.15
N VAL A 414 39.96 8.79 0.17
CA VAL A 414 38.88 8.22 1.01
C VAL A 414 37.64 9.12 1.00
N ARG A 415 37.81 10.44 1.08
CA ARG A 415 36.69 11.40 1.01
C ARG A 415 36.06 11.44 -0.38
N GLY A 416 36.89 11.37 -1.43
CA GLY A 416 36.40 11.22 -2.80
C GLY A 416 35.52 9.98 -2.95
N ALA A 417 35.94 8.84 -2.40
CA ALA A 417 35.14 7.62 -2.40
C ALA A 417 33.82 7.76 -1.64
N LEU A 418 33.79 8.42 -0.47
CA LEU A 418 32.55 8.68 0.27
C LEU A 418 31.56 9.52 -0.53
N VAL A 419 32.04 10.57 -1.23
CA VAL A 419 31.18 11.40 -2.10
C VAL A 419 30.65 10.58 -3.28
N VAL A 420 31.49 9.73 -3.89
CA VAL A 420 31.07 8.85 -5.00
C VAL A 420 29.96 7.91 -4.55
N VAL A 421 30.09 7.28 -3.37
CA VAL A 421 29.07 6.39 -2.80
C VAL A 421 27.79 7.16 -2.47
N GLU A 422 27.91 8.31 -1.83
CA GLU A 422 26.78 9.17 -1.49
C GLU A 422 25.99 9.61 -2.73
N VAL A 423 26.69 10.12 -3.75
CA VAL A 423 26.09 10.51 -5.03
C VAL A 423 25.44 9.32 -5.72
N ALA A 424 26.08 8.14 -5.68
CA ALA A 424 25.51 6.93 -6.27
C ALA A 424 24.21 6.51 -5.55
N LEU A 425 24.17 6.50 -4.22
CA LEU A 425 22.97 6.14 -3.46
C LEU A 425 21.85 7.16 -3.64
N ALA A 426 22.18 8.45 -3.64
CA ALA A 426 21.21 9.51 -3.92
C ALA A 426 20.64 9.38 -5.33
N PHE A 427 21.48 9.08 -6.33
CA PHE A 427 21.01 8.81 -7.69
C PHE A 427 20.01 7.65 -7.73
N VAL A 428 20.31 6.53 -7.06
CA VAL A 428 19.40 5.36 -7.00
C VAL A 428 18.04 5.75 -6.40
N LEU A 429 18.03 6.51 -5.30
CA LEU A 429 16.80 6.96 -4.66
C LEU A 429 15.99 7.93 -5.53
N LEU A 430 16.66 8.92 -6.14
CA LEU A 430 16.01 9.85 -7.06
C LEU A 430 15.48 9.13 -8.31
N ALA A 431 16.21 8.15 -8.84
CA ALA A 431 15.75 7.33 -9.96
C ALA A 431 14.50 6.53 -9.60
N GLY A 432 14.49 5.84 -8.45
CA GLY A 432 13.31 5.11 -7.97
C GLY A 432 12.11 6.03 -7.76
N ALA A 433 12.31 7.17 -7.10
CA ALA A 433 11.26 8.17 -6.89
C ALA A 433 10.73 8.74 -8.21
N GLY A 434 11.62 9.10 -9.13
CA GLY A 434 11.27 9.62 -10.45
C GLY A 434 10.49 8.61 -11.29
N LEU A 435 10.84 7.32 -11.23
CA LEU A 435 10.10 6.25 -11.91
C LEU A 435 8.69 6.11 -11.35
N LEU A 436 8.51 6.10 -10.03
CA LEU A 436 7.17 6.02 -9.41
C LEU A 436 6.32 7.27 -9.67
N ILE A 437 6.90 8.47 -9.58
CA ILE A 437 6.19 9.73 -9.85
C ILE A 437 5.71 9.77 -11.31
N ARG A 438 6.59 9.40 -12.25
CA ARG A 438 6.22 9.39 -13.66
C ARG A 438 5.23 8.27 -13.98
N SER A 439 5.37 7.13 -13.33
CA SER A 439 4.42 6.02 -13.45
C SER A 439 3.04 6.40 -12.96
N LEU A 440 2.96 7.11 -11.83
CA LEU A 440 1.72 7.69 -11.34
C LEU A 440 1.11 8.67 -12.34
N GLY A 441 1.93 9.53 -12.96
CA GLY A 441 1.49 10.43 -14.03
C GLY A 441 0.90 9.67 -15.22
N LYS A 442 1.60 8.62 -15.69
CA LYS A 442 1.13 7.74 -16.77
C LYS A 442 -0.16 7.00 -16.40
N LEU A 443 -0.28 6.55 -15.16
CA LEU A 443 -1.47 5.88 -14.67
C LEU A 443 -2.68 6.83 -14.60
N GLY A 444 -2.46 8.10 -14.24
CA GLY A 444 -3.51 9.13 -14.25
C GLY A 444 -4.02 9.50 -15.65
N GLU A 445 -3.15 9.35 -16.66
CA GLU A 445 -3.46 9.55 -18.09
C GLU A 445 -4.18 8.35 -18.73
N VAL A 446 -4.25 7.20 -18.07
CA VAL A 446 -4.94 6.01 -18.61
C VAL A 446 -6.41 6.35 -18.85
N ASP A 447 -6.87 6.10 -20.08
CA ASP A 447 -8.28 6.15 -20.42
C ASP A 447 -9.02 5.04 -19.66
N PRO A 448 -9.94 5.39 -18.73
CA PRO A 448 -10.69 4.39 -17.98
C PRO A 448 -11.77 3.70 -18.82
N GLY A 449 -12.00 4.12 -20.07
CA GLY A 449 -13.03 3.59 -20.96
C GLY A 449 -14.40 4.26 -20.81
N PHE A 450 -14.49 5.28 -19.96
CA PHE A 450 -15.71 6.05 -19.66
C PHE A 450 -15.37 7.49 -19.25
N ASN A 451 -16.35 8.39 -19.33
CA ASN A 451 -16.21 9.76 -18.86
C ASN A 451 -16.66 9.90 -17.39
N ALA A 452 -15.69 10.09 -16.49
CA ALA A 452 -15.94 10.29 -15.06
C ALA A 452 -16.48 11.68 -14.71
N THR A 453 -16.33 12.67 -15.60
CA THR A 453 -16.62 14.09 -15.33
C THR A 453 -18.10 14.31 -14.98
N ASN A 454 -18.35 14.96 -13.84
CA ASN A 454 -19.68 15.30 -13.34
C ASN A 454 -20.60 14.08 -13.19
N VAL A 455 -20.07 12.96 -12.69
CA VAL A 455 -20.85 11.75 -12.41
C VAL A 455 -20.85 11.49 -10.91
N LEU A 456 -22.01 11.65 -10.26
CA LEU A 456 -22.23 11.24 -8.89
C LEU A 456 -22.64 9.78 -8.85
N THR A 457 -22.03 9.01 -7.96
CA THR A 457 -22.36 7.61 -7.75
C THR A 457 -22.76 7.38 -6.30
N PHE A 458 -23.65 6.41 -6.07
CA PHE A 458 -24.03 5.94 -4.74
C PHE A 458 -24.66 4.56 -4.84
N ARG A 459 -24.79 3.88 -3.70
CA ARG A 459 -25.44 2.58 -3.61
C ARG A 459 -26.77 2.71 -2.89
N LEU A 460 -27.78 2.02 -3.41
CA LEU A 460 -29.03 1.80 -2.73
C LEU A 460 -29.05 0.36 -2.20
N PRO A 461 -28.66 0.13 -0.93
CA PRO A 461 -28.80 -1.20 -0.35
C PRO A 461 -30.28 -1.57 -0.30
N MET A 462 -30.63 -2.69 -0.96
CA MET A 462 -31.97 -3.26 -0.95
C MET A 462 -31.93 -4.59 -0.21
N ALA A 463 -32.65 -4.69 0.90
CA ALA A 463 -32.86 -5.97 1.55
C ALA A 463 -33.88 -6.79 0.75
N GLU A 464 -33.57 -8.06 0.47
CA GLU A 464 -34.47 -8.97 -0.25
C GLU A 464 -35.83 -9.12 0.45
N THR A 465 -35.81 -9.12 1.79
CA THR A 465 -37.01 -9.22 2.66
C THR A 465 -37.99 -8.06 2.48
N ARG A 466 -37.55 -6.94 1.92
CA ARG A 466 -38.35 -5.73 1.75
C ARG A 466 -39.20 -5.74 0.48
N PHE A 467 -38.80 -6.49 -0.54
CA PHE A 467 -39.48 -6.51 -1.83
C PHE A 467 -39.93 -7.94 -2.15
N ALA A 468 -41.24 -8.17 -2.02
CA ALA A 468 -41.87 -9.47 -2.18
C ALA A 468 -41.71 -10.10 -3.58
N SER A 469 -41.40 -9.32 -4.63
CA SER A 469 -41.15 -9.86 -5.96
C SER A 469 -40.16 -9.00 -6.78
N PRO A 470 -39.52 -9.57 -7.82
CA PRO A 470 -38.70 -8.82 -8.77
C PRO A 470 -39.45 -7.65 -9.43
N GLU A 471 -40.76 -7.79 -9.65
CA GLU A 471 -41.62 -6.76 -10.23
C GLU A 471 -41.83 -5.58 -9.26
N ALA A 472 -41.99 -5.86 -7.97
CA ALA A 472 -42.07 -4.84 -6.92
C ALA A 472 -40.75 -4.04 -6.84
N LEU A 473 -39.61 -4.74 -6.87
CA LEU A 473 -38.29 -4.11 -6.92
C LEU A 473 -38.11 -3.23 -8.17
N SER A 474 -38.48 -3.76 -9.34
CA SER A 474 -38.36 -3.05 -10.61
C SER A 474 -39.23 -1.79 -10.63
N THR A 475 -40.42 -1.87 -10.05
CA THR A 475 -41.32 -0.73 -9.90
C THR A 475 -40.73 0.33 -8.97
N TYR A 476 -40.19 -0.08 -7.82
CA TYR A 476 -39.51 0.83 -6.90
C TYR A 476 -38.32 1.54 -7.54
N LEU A 477 -37.42 0.79 -8.18
CA LEU A 477 -36.24 1.34 -8.86
C LEU A 477 -36.63 2.33 -9.95
N ARG A 478 -37.70 2.06 -10.69
CA ARG A 478 -38.25 2.99 -11.70
C ARG A 478 -38.79 4.26 -11.06
N THR A 479 -39.52 4.18 -9.95
CA THR A 479 -40.03 5.35 -9.21
C THR A 479 -38.89 6.21 -8.68
N VAL A 480 -37.88 5.61 -8.04
CA VAL A 480 -36.70 6.31 -7.54
C VAL A 480 -35.93 6.94 -8.69
N SER A 481 -35.70 6.20 -9.78
CA SER A 481 -34.98 6.70 -10.96
C SER A 481 -35.71 7.89 -11.60
N ALA A 482 -37.04 7.82 -11.74
CA ALA A 482 -37.84 8.93 -12.27
C ALA A 482 -37.76 10.18 -11.37
N ARG A 483 -37.81 10.01 -10.05
CA ARG A 483 -37.69 11.13 -9.11
C ARG A 483 -36.32 11.80 -9.17
N LEU A 484 -35.26 11.00 -9.26
CA LEU A 484 -33.89 11.49 -9.37
C LEU A 484 -33.60 12.14 -10.72
N ALA A 485 -34.11 11.57 -11.82
CA ALA A 485 -33.96 12.14 -13.16
C ALA A 485 -34.67 13.49 -13.30
N ALA A 486 -35.72 13.76 -12.50
CA ALA A 486 -36.43 15.03 -12.47
C ALA A 486 -35.72 16.13 -11.65
N LEU A 487 -34.60 15.83 -10.98
CA LEU A 487 -33.86 16.84 -10.23
C LEU A 487 -33.22 17.87 -11.16
N PRO A 488 -33.31 19.18 -10.86
CA PRO A 488 -32.63 20.21 -11.64
C PRO A 488 -31.13 19.95 -11.72
N GLY A 489 -30.58 20.02 -12.93
CA GLY A 489 -29.15 19.81 -13.19
C GLY A 489 -28.75 18.36 -13.47
N VAL A 490 -29.67 17.39 -13.34
CA VAL A 490 -29.45 16.00 -13.79
C VAL A 490 -29.66 15.89 -15.30
N THR A 491 -28.71 15.31 -16.02
CA THR A 491 -28.77 15.13 -17.48
C THR A 491 -28.95 13.67 -17.89
N ASP A 492 -28.41 12.74 -17.11
CA ASP A 492 -28.61 11.30 -17.33
C ASP A 492 -28.56 10.56 -15.99
N LEU A 493 -29.23 9.41 -15.93
CA LEU A 493 -29.26 8.55 -14.76
C LEU A 493 -29.21 7.10 -15.20
N ALA A 494 -28.35 6.32 -14.57
CA ALA A 494 -28.22 4.90 -14.83
C ALA A 494 -28.17 4.06 -13.56
N LEU A 495 -28.58 2.81 -13.69
CA LEU A 495 -28.45 1.77 -12.67
C LEU A 495 -27.46 0.73 -13.14
N SER A 496 -26.68 0.18 -12.21
CA SER A 496 -25.76 -0.92 -12.47
C SER A 496 -25.57 -1.78 -11.22
N THR A 497 -25.40 -3.08 -11.39
CA THR A 497 -25.02 -3.98 -10.28
C THR A 497 -23.58 -3.77 -9.80
N ALA A 498 -22.73 -3.13 -10.60
CA ALA A 498 -21.37 -2.77 -10.23
C ALA A 498 -20.97 -1.41 -10.81
N LEU A 499 -20.47 -0.55 -9.93
CA LEU A 499 -19.92 0.76 -10.32
C LEU A 499 -18.52 0.57 -10.92
N PRO A 500 -18.12 1.40 -11.90
CA PRO A 500 -16.75 1.36 -12.43
C PRO A 500 -15.70 1.54 -11.34
N MET A 501 -14.54 0.88 -11.48
CA MET A 501 -13.42 0.93 -10.53
C MET A 501 -13.74 0.47 -9.09
N GLN A 502 -14.83 -0.27 -8.90
CA GLN A 502 -15.22 -0.87 -7.61
C GLN A 502 -15.35 -2.40 -7.67
N GLY A 503 -14.79 -3.04 -8.70
CA GLY A 503 -14.75 -4.49 -8.88
C GLY A 503 -15.76 -5.04 -9.90
N TRP A 504 -15.69 -6.35 -10.14
CA TRP A 504 -16.40 -7.03 -11.23
C TRP A 504 -17.92 -7.14 -11.02
N GLY A 505 -18.41 -6.95 -9.80
CA GLY A 505 -19.77 -7.35 -9.46
C GLY A 505 -19.92 -8.87 -9.56
N TYR A 506 -20.83 -9.34 -10.42
CA TYR A 506 -20.99 -10.77 -10.67
C TYR A 506 -19.94 -11.27 -11.66
N GLY A 507 -19.19 -12.29 -11.28
CA GLY A 507 -18.36 -13.09 -12.19
C GLY A 507 -19.14 -14.33 -12.61
N MET A 508 -19.51 -14.42 -13.90
CA MET A 508 -20.33 -15.53 -14.40
C MET A 508 -19.54 -16.40 -15.37
N PRO A 509 -19.54 -17.74 -15.18
CA PRO A 509 -19.07 -18.66 -16.19
C PRO A 509 -19.89 -18.53 -17.47
N TYR A 510 -19.23 -18.56 -18.62
CA TYR A 510 -19.88 -18.46 -19.92
C TYR A 510 -19.38 -19.50 -20.92
N LEU A 511 -20.18 -19.77 -21.94
CA LEU A 511 -19.81 -20.58 -23.10
C LEU A 511 -20.27 -19.88 -24.39
N VAL A 512 -19.40 -19.81 -25.39
CA VAL A 512 -19.80 -19.35 -26.73
C VAL A 512 -20.54 -20.49 -27.43
N ALA A 513 -21.78 -20.26 -27.88
CA ALA A 513 -22.65 -21.31 -28.39
C ALA A 513 -22.05 -22.08 -29.59
N ASP A 514 -21.27 -21.39 -30.43
CA ASP A 514 -20.64 -21.97 -31.63
C ASP A 514 -19.27 -22.61 -31.37
N LYS A 515 -18.82 -22.71 -30.10
CA LYS A 515 -17.56 -23.36 -29.72
C LYS A 515 -17.79 -24.76 -29.15
N PRO A 516 -16.77 -25.64 -29.16
CA PRO A 516 -16.86 -26.94 -28.51
C PRO A 516 -17.35 -26.82 -27.07
N THR A 517 -18.25 -27.72 -26.68
CA THR A 517 -18.79 -27.73 -25.32
C THR A 517 -17.66 -27.95 -24.32
N VAL A 518 -17.56 -27.04 -23.36
CA VAL A 518 -16.67 -27.16 -22.20
C VAL A 518 -17.53 -27.51 -20.99
N ASP A 519 -17.05 -28.47 -20.19
CA ASP A 519 -17.65 -28.82 -18.91
C ASP A 519 -17.93 -27.56 -18.09
N ARG A 520 -19.10 -27.47 -17.45
CA ARG A 520 -19.51 -26.27 -16.71
C ARG A 520 -18.48 -25.84 -15.66
N ALA A 521 -17.93 -26.79 -14.90
CA ALA A 521 -16.85 -26.57 -13.94
C ALA A 521 -15.59 -25.91 -14.54
N ASN A 522 -15.33 -26.10 -15.84
CA ASN A 522 -14.12 -25.63 -16.52
C ASN A 522 -14.35 -24.37 -17.37
N ARG A 523 -15.57 -23.80 -17.36
CA ARG A 523 -15.88 -22.58 -18.11
C ARG A 523 -15.16 -21.38 -17.52
N ARG A 524 -14.71 -20.48 -18.40
CA ARG A 524 -14.10 -19.22 -17.99
C ARG A 524 -15.16 -18.28 -17.45
N ALA A 525 -14.81 -17.49 -16.44
CA ALA A 525 -15.65 -16.42 -15.93
C ALA A 525 -15.35 -15.10 -16.64
N GLY A 526 -16.39 -14.30 -16.86
CA GLY A 526 -16.29 -12.89 -17.23
C GLY A 526 -17.17 -12.07 -16.30
N TYR A 527 -16.93 -10.77 -16.20
CA TYR A 527 -17.84 -9.93 -15.43
C TYR A 527 -19.17 -9.81 -16.16
N PHE A 528 -20.26 -9.86 -15.40
CA PHE A 528 -21.63 -9.84 -15.88
C PHE A 528 -22.40 -8.73 -15.17
N LYS A 529 -22.55 -7.59 -15.85
CA LYS A 529 -23.19 -6.39 -15.30
C LYS A 529 -24.62 -6.28 -15.82
N MET A 530 -25.56 -6.15 -14.89
CA MET A 530 -26.94 -5.79 -15.24
C MET A 530 -27.06 -4.29 -15.14
N VAL A 531 -27.37 -3.65 -16.26
CA VAL A 531 -27.32 -2.19 -16.42
C VAL A 531 -28.63 -1.65 -16.98
N SER A 532 -28.99 -0.42 -16.63
CA SER A 532 -30.10 0.26 -17.30
C SER A 532 -29.72 0.63 -18.74
N PRO A 533 -30.72 0.82 -19.64
CA PRO A 533 -30.50 1.30 -21.01
C PRO A 533 -29.57 2.52 -21.12
N SER A 534 -29.69 3.44 -20.16
CA SER A 534 -28.90 4.65 -20.07
C SER A 534 -27.43 4.47 -19.67
N TYR A 535 -27.00 3.32 -19.13
CA TYR A 535 -25.67 3.15 -18.52
C TYR A 535 -24.50 3.58 -19.42
N HIS A 536 -24.46 3.04 -20.64
CA HIS A 536 -23.38 3.34 -21.59
C HIS A 536 -23.41 4.81 -22.02
N ARG A 537 -24.60 5.42 -22.14
CA ARG A 537 -24.77 6.84 -22.49
C ARG A 537 -24.40 7.76 -21.32
N ALA A 538 -24.85 7.43 -20.12
CA ALA A 538 -24.55 8.13 -18.88
C ALA A 538 -23.05 8.09 -18.56
N LEU A 539 -22.33 7.05 -18.95
CA LEU A 539 -20.87 6.98 -18.86
C LEU A 539 -20.14 7.44 -20.13
N GLN A 540 -20.88 7.77 -21.18
CA GLN A 540 -20.34 8.14 -22.50
C GLN A 540 -19.32 7.11 -23.03
N MET A 541 -19.62 5.83 -22.83
CA MET A 541 -18.79 4.73 -23.32
C MET A 541 -18.84 4.68 -24.85
N ARG A 542 -17.67 4.45 -25.46
CA ARG A 542 -17.56 4.37 -26.92
C ARG A 542 -18.11 3.05 -27.44
N LEU A 543 -19.15 3.14 -28.27
CA LEU A 543 -19.62 2.01 -29.08
C LEU A 543 -18.61 1.71 -30.18
N VAL A 544 -18.19 0.46 -30.28
CA VAL A 544 -17.24 -0.02 -31.29
C VAL A 544 -17.99 -0.62 -32.48
N LYS A 545 -19.03 -1.43 -32.21
CA LYS A 545 -19.81 -2.11 -33.23
C LYS A 545 -21.22 -2.44 -32.74
N GLY A 546 -22.18 -2.52 -33.66
CA GLY A 546 -23.56 -2.93 -33.37
C GLY A 546 -24.37 -1.81 -32.73
N ARG A 547 -25.10 -2.11 -31.66
CA ARG A 547 -25.90 -1.16 -30.89
C ARG A 547 -25.69 -1.30 -29.39
N LEU A 548 -26.03 -0.27 -28.64
CA LEU A 548 -26.12 -0.33 -27.18
C LEU A 548 -27.44 -0.98 -26.75
N LEU A 549 -27.51 -1.34 -25.46
CA LEU A 549 -28.76 -1.72 -24.82
C LEU A 549 -29.71 -0.51 -24.79
N ASP A 550 -30.98 -0.73 -25.10
CA ASP A 550 -32.00 0.32 -25.11
C ASP A 550 -33.35 -0.16 -24.55
N GLU A 551 -34.37 0.70 -24.59
CA GLU A 551 -35.71 0.43 -24.03
C GLU A 551 -36.44 -0.76 -24.70
N ARG A 552 -35.92 -1.33 -25.79
CA ARG A 552 -36.48 -2.53 -26.43
C ARG A 552 -36.00 -3.83 -25.75
N ASP A 553 -34.91 -3.77 -25.01
CA ASP A 553 -34.29 -4.92 -24.33
C ASP A 553 -34.98 -5.17 -22.98
N VAL A 554 -36.24 -5.63 -23.05
CA VAL A 554 -37.12 -5.89 -21.90
C VAL A 554 -37.40 -7.37 -21.72
N ARG A 555 -37.84 -7.76 -20.51
CA ARG A 555 -38.25 -9.15 -20.22
C ARG A 555 -39.36 -9.60 -21.19
N GLY A 556 -39.22 -10.81 -21.71
CA GLY A 556 -40.11 -11.38 -22.72
C GLY A 556 -39.71 -11.09 -24.17
N GLY A 557 -38.80 -10.14 -24.41
CA GLY A 557 -38.13 -9.96 -25.70
C GLY A 557 -36.91 -10.89 -25.88
N PRO A 558 -36.27 -10.90 -27.06
CA PRO A 558 -35.04 -11.65 -27.30
C PRO A 558 -33.92 -11.24 -26.32
N PRO A 559 -33.20 -12.20 -25.69
CA PRO A 559 -32.08 -11.87 -24.78
C PRO A 559 -30.94 -11.15 -25.50
N ALA A 560 -30.63 -9.93 -25.07
CA ALA A 560 -29.62 -9.07 -25.71
C ALA A 560 -28.45 -8.76 -24.76
N MET A 561 -27.23 -8.87 -25.30
CA MET A 561 -26.00 -8.62 -24.58
C MET A 561 -25.07 -7.70 -25.36
N VAL A 562 -24.43 -6.78 -24.64
CA VAL A 562 -23.29 -6.02 -25.15
C VAL A 562 -22.03 -6.60 -24.51
N ILE A 563 -20.96 -6.77 -25.27
CA ILE A 563 -19.66 -7.23 -24.76
C ILE A 563 -18.61 -6.14 -24.88
N ASN A 564 -17.50 -6.26 -24.15
CA ASN A 564 -16.37 -5.35 -24.32
C ASN A 564 -15.39 -5.80 -25.44
N GLU A 565 -14.49 -4.91 -25.85
CA GLU A 565 -13.47 -5.20 -26.88
C GLU A 565 -12.58 -6.39 -26.49
N THR A 566 -12.22 -6.51 -25.22
CA THR A 566 -11.37 -7.60 -24.72
C THR A 566 -12.04 -8.96 -24.93
N MET A 567 -13.33 -9.09 -24.58
CA MET A 567 -14.08 -10.33 -24.83
C MET A 567 -14.24 -10.60 -26.32
N ALA A 568 -14.53 -9.57 -27.13
CA ALA A 568 -14.66 -9.70 -28.57
C ALA A 568 -13.35 -10.21 -29.21
N LYS A 569 -12.21 -9.61 -28.87
CA LYS A 569 -10.88 -10.01 -29.37
C LYS A 569 -10.51 -11.42 -28.95
N ARG A 570 -10.76 -11.76 -27.69
CA ARG A 570 -10.37 -13.05 -27.12
C ARG A 570 -11.22 -14.20 -27.65
N GLU A 571 -12.53 -14.02 -27.69
CA GLU A 571 -13.45 -15.11 -28.00
C GLU A 571 -13.80 -15.21 -29.48
N PHE A 572 -13.72 -14.10 -30.22
CA PHE A 572 -14.13 -14.01 -31.63
C PHE A 572 -13.01 -13.47 -32.52
N ALA A 573 -11.74 -13.82 -32.23
CA ALA A 573 -10.59 -13.38 -33.02
C ALA A 573 -10.80 -13.67 -34.53
N GLY A 574 -10.90 -12.61 -35.34
CA GLY A 574 -11.10 -12.72 -36.80
C GLY A 574 -12.54 -13.03 -37.25
N VAL A 575 -13.51 -13.09 -36.34
CA VAL A 575 -14.94 -13.37 -36.62
C VAL A 575 -15.81 -12.23 -36.09
N ASP A 576 -16.89 -11.90 -36.79
CA ASP A 576 -17.86 -10.92 -36.30
C ASP A 576 -18.61 -11.47 -35.06
N PRO A 577 -18.51 -10.82 -33.88
CA PRO A 577 -19.26 -11.27 -32.71
C PRO A 577 -20.76 -10.94 -32.80
N ILE A 578 -21.18 -9.98 -33.63
CA ILE A 578 -22.59 -9.55 -33.69
C ILE A 578 -23.49 -10.70 -34.17
N GLY A 579 -24.62 -10.92 -33.48
CA GLY A 579 -25.56 -12.01 -33.76
C GLY A 579 -25.13 -13.39 -33.23
N LYS A 580 -23.91 -13.51 -32.71
CA LYS A 580 -23.46 -14.72 -32.00
C LYS A 580 -24.06 -14.78 -30.62
N ARG A 581 -24.08 -15.99 -30.03
CA ARG A 581 -24.72 -16.23 -28.73
C ARG A 581 -23.72 -16.67 -27.67
N ILE A 582 -23.85 -16.10 -26.48
CA ILE A 582 -23.12 -16.51 -25.29
C ILE A 582 -24.13 -17.10 -24.30
N LEU A 583 -23.89 -18.34 -23.90
CA LEU A 583 -24.67 -19.06 -22.91
C LEU A 583 -24.18 -18.66 -21.52
N VAL A 584 -25.06 -18.03 -20.74
CA VAL A 584 -24.84 -17.67 -19.34
C VAL A 584 -26.04 -18.14 -18.53
N GLN A 585 -25.80 -18.75 -17.38
CA GLN A 585 -26.90 -19.15 -16.50
C GLN A 585 -27.65 -17.94 -15.95
N GLU A 586 -28.97 -18.02 -15.88
CA GLU A 586 -29.81 -16.95 -15.36
C GLU A 586 -29.49 -16.67 -13.88
N ILE A 587 -29.28 -15.40 -13.56
CA ILE A 587 -29.26 -14.93 -12.17
C ILE A 587 -30.71 -14.68 -11.77
N VAL A 588 -31.28 -15.59 -10.99
CA VAL A 588 -32.66 -15.47 -10.51
C VAL A 588 -32.66 -14.57 -9.26
N PRO A 589 -33.36 -13.43 -9.27
CA PRO A 589 -33.37 -12.52 -8.12
C PRO A 589 -33.85 -13.24 -6.85
N GLY A 590 -33.14 -13.06 -5.74
CA GLY A 590 -33.52 -13.61 -4.43
C GLY A 590 -33.28 -15.11 -4.32
N LYS A 591 -32.63 -15.73 -5.32
CA LYS A 591 -32.16 -17.10 -5.26
C LYS A 591 -30.66 -17.13 -5.50
N THR A 592 -29.99 -18.04 -4.81
CA THR A 592 -28.55 -18.29 -5.03
C THR A 592 -28.30 -19.46 -5.97
N GLN A 593 -29.31 -20.31 -6.21
CA GLN A 593 -29.28 -21.24 -7.33
C GLN A 593 -29.48 -20.49 -8.64
N LEU A 594 -28.52 -20.66 -9.55
CA LEU A 594 -28.61 -20.16 -10.92
C LEU A 594 -29.69 -20.92 -11.69
N GLY A 595 -30.43 -20.21 -12.54
CA GLY A 595 -31.45 -20.77 -13.41
C GLY A 595 -30.88 -21.43 -14.66
N ASP A 596 -31.73 -21.55 -15.68
CA ASP A 596 -31.38 -22.15 -16.96
C ASP A 596 -30.33 -21.33 -17.72
N GLU A 597 -29.65 -21.96 -18.68
CA GLU A 597 -28.74 -21.25 -19.58
C GLU A 597 -29.54 -20.39 -20.56
N ILE A 598 -29.33 -19.08 -20.47
CA ILE A 598 -29.90 -18.12 -21.42
C ILE A 598 -28.90 -17.92 -22.55
N PRO A 599 -29.31 -18.15 -23.82
CA PRO A 599 -28.49 -17.85 -24.99
C PRO A 599 -28.60 -16.36 -25.32
N TRP A 600 -27.74 -15.54 -24.73
CA TRP A 600 -27.70 -14.10 -24.96
C TRP A 600 -27.11 -13.78 -26.33
N GLU A 601 -27.88 -13.08 -27.17
CA GLU A 601 -27.39 -12.61 -28.47
C GLU A 601 -26.54 -11.35 -28.30
N ILE A 602 -25.35 -11.35 -28.90
CA ILE A 602 -24.46 -10.18 -28.89
C ILE A 602 -25.01 -9.14 -29.87
N VAL A 603 -25.49 -8.03 -29.35
CA VAL A 603 -26.06 -6.92 -30.13
C VAL A 603 -25.08 -5.77 -30.32
N GLY A 604 -24.00 -5.72 -29.52
CA GLY A 604 -23.00 -4.67 -29.63
C GLY A 604 -21.68 -4.97 -28.92
N VAL A 605 -20.66 -4.19 -29.28
CA VAL A 605 -19.33 -4.19 -28.68
C VAL A 605 -19.00 -2.77 -28.22
N VAL A 606 -18.57 -2.60 -26.97
CA VAL A 606 -18.14 -1.32 -26.38
C VAL A 606 -16.66 -1.35 -26.02
N ALA A 607 -16.06 -0.16 -25.88
CA ALA A 607 -14.71 -0.02 -25.37
C ALA A 607 -14.57 -0.63 -23.96
N ASP A 608 -13.36 -1.09 -23.65
CA ASP A 608 -13.06 -1.71 -22.35
C ASP A 608 -13.12 -0.67 -21.22
N GLU A 609 -13.89 -0.94 -20.17
CA GLU A 609 -13.89 -0.14 -18.95
C GLU A 609 -12.86 -0.66 -17.92
N LYS A 610 -12.33 0.22 -17.08
CA LYS A 610 -11.53 -0.16 -15.92
C LYS A 610 -12.44 -0.57 -14.76
N VAL A 611 -12.35 -1.84 -14.38
CA VAL A 611 -13.28 -2.48 -13.45
C VAL A 611 -12.76 -2.47 -12.01
N GLY A 612 -11.49 -2.84 -11.78
CA GLY A 612 -10.88 -2.89 -10.43
C GLY A 612 -10.10 -1.63 -10.04
N GLY A 613 -9.39 -1.03 -10.99
CA GLY A 613 -8.54 0.13 -10.80
C GLY A 613 -7.92 0.56 -12.14
N LEU A 614 -7.25 1.71 -12.19
CA LEU A 614 -6.58 2.17 -13.42
C LEU A 614 -5.37 1.30 -13.77
N ASP A 615 -4.82 0.58 -12.80
CA ASP A 615 -3.66 -0.31 -12.90
C ASP A 615 -4.03 -1.71 -13.40
N ASP A 616 -5.31 -1.96 -13.73
CA ASP A 616 -5.76 -3.20 -14.34
C ASP A 616 -5.18 -3.34 -15.76
N ILE A 617 -4.11 -4.13 -15.91
CA ILE A 617 -3.29 -4.22 -17.13
C ILE A 617 -3.96 -5.09 -18.19
N GLU A 618 -4.58 -6.22 -17.80
CA GLU A 618 -4.99 -7.25 -18.76
C GLU A 618 -6.40 -7.08 -19.32
N GLY A 619 -7.26 -6.27 -18.68
CA GLY A 619 -8.65 -6.11 -19.09
C GLY A 619 -9.44 -7.41 -18.85
N ALA A 620 -10.57 -7.31 -18.15
CA ALA A 620 -11.42 -8.46 -17.93
C ALA A 620 -12.41 -8.65 -19.10
N PRO A 621 -12.71 -9.87 -19.57
CA PRO A 621 -13.80 -10.08 -20.53
C PRO A 621 -15.13 -9.68 -19.88
N GLY A 622 -15.89 -8.83 -20.57
CA GLY A 622 -17.03 -8.14 -20.03
C GLY A 622 -18.33 -8.38 -20.77
N MET A 623 -19.40 -8.59 -20.02
CA MET A 623 -20.76 -8.78 -20.50
C MET A 623 -21.71 -7.80 -19.81
N TYR A 624 -22.51 -7.08 -20.58
CA TYR A 624 -23.54 -6.15 -20.12
C TYR A 624 -24.90 -6.63 -20.61
N VAL A 625 -25.86 -6.76 -19.70
CA VAL A 625 -27.24 -7.13 -20.00
C VAL A 625 -28.21 -6.11 -19.41
N SER A 626 -29.41 -6.02 -19.98
CA SER A 626 -30.45 -5.11 -19.48
C SER A 626 -30.94 -5.56 -18.10
N ASN A 627 -30.98 -4.64 -17.14
CA ASN A 627 -31.58 -4.88 -15.82
C ASN A 627 -33.10 -5.15 -15.90
N ALA A 628 -33.76 -4.78 -17.01
CA ALA A 628 -35.16 -5.13 -17.26
C ALA A 628 -35.33 -6.60 -17.67
N GLN A 629 -34.32 -7.21 -18.32
CA GLN A 629 -34.32 -8.64 -18.65
C GLN A 629 -33.82 -9.50 -17.47
N SER A 630 -32.81 -9.00 -16.74
CA SER A 630 -32.19 -9.68 -15.61
C SER A 630 -32.18 -8.76 -14.36
N PRO A 631 -33.30 -8.61 -13.64
CA PRO A 631 -33.36 -7.77 -12.45
C PRO A 631 -32.41 -8.23 -11.33
N SER A 632 -31.99 -7.32 -10.44
CA SER A 632 -31.07 -7.61 -9.33
C SER A 632 -31.34 -6.73 -8.12
N TYR A 633 -31.18 -7.29 -6.92
CA TYR A 633 -31.30 -6.58 -5.64
C TYR A 633 -30.11 -5.64 -5.33
N GLY A 634 -29.07 -5.62 -6.17
CA GLY A 634 -27.96 -4.66 -6.08
C GLY A 634 -28.10 -3.51 -7.08
N ALA A 635 -28.33 -2.29 -6.61
CA ALA A 635 -28.38 -1.11 -7.47
C ALA A 635 -27.35 -0.06 -7.03
N GLY A 636 -26.24 0.00 -7.74
CA GLY A 636 -25.44 1.21 -7.86
C GLY A 636 -26.17 2.20 -8.78
N VAL A 637 -26.24 3.44 -8.37
CA VAL A 637 -26.83 4.54 -9.15
C VAL A 637 -25.69 5.41 -9.65
N LEU A 638 -25.76 5.78 -10.92
CA LEU A 638 -24.90 6.77 -11.56
C LEU A 638 -25.79 7.92 -12.00
N LEU A 639 -25.42 9.13 -11.64
CA LEU A 639 -26.17 10.35 -11.93
C LEU A 639 -25.22 11.35 -12.55
N ARG A 640 -25.44 11.67 -13.82
CA ARG A 640 -24.67 12.67 -14.56
C ARG A 640 -25.32 14.04 -14.36
N GLY A 641 -24.50 15.02 -13.98
CA GLY A 641 -24.92 16.41 -13.85
C GLY A 641 -24.43 17.29 -15.00
N ALA A 642 -25.12 18.41 -15.23
CA ALA A 642 -24.69 19.48 -16.13
C ALA A 642 -23.53 20.34 -15.55
N GLY A 643 -23.28 20.26 -14.24
CA GLY A 643 -22.26 21.00 -13.52
C GLY A 643 -21.76 20.23 -12.30
N ASP A 644 -21.29 20.95 -11.27
CA ASP A 644 -20.73 20.34 -10.07
C ASP A 644 -21.76 19.45 -9.34
N THR A 645 -21.58 18.15 -9.47
CA THR A 645 -22.48 17.15 -8.88
C THR A 645 -22.33 16.99 -7.38
N SER A 646 -21.29 17.57 -6.77
CA SER A 646 -21.14 17.57 -5.31
C SER A 646 -22.27 18.37 -4.63
N LEU A 647 -22.87 19.33 -5.33
CA LEU A 647 -24.03 20.10 -4.89
C LEU A 647 -25.35 19.29 -4.95
N LEU A 648 -25.39 18.20 -5.71
CA LEU A 648 -26.59 17.36 -5.85
C LEU A 648 -26.77 16.37 -4.69
N ARG A 649 -25.76 16.19 -3.82
CA ARG A 649 -25.74 15.20 -2.76
C ARG A 649 -26.97 15.30 -1.82
N GLU A 650 -27.26 16.50 -1.33
CA GLU A 650 -28.42 16.74 -0.45
C GLU A 650 -29.76 16.62 -1.19
N ALA A 651 -29.83 17.08 -2.44
CA ALA A 651 -31.03 16.97 -3.27
C ALA A 651 -31.37 15.50 -3.54
N VAL A 652 -30.36 14.67 -3.84
CA VAL A 652 -30.49 13.21 -4.01
C VAL A 652 -30.99 12.55 -2.73
N ARG A 653 -30.37 12.85 -1.58
CA ARG A 653 -30.82 12.31 -0.28
C ARG A 653 -32.27 12.69 0.02
N LYS A 654 -32.65 13.95 -0.22
CA LYS A 654 -34.03 14.43 -0.02
C LYS A 654 -35.01 13.72 -0.95
N ALA A 655 -34.70 13.62 -2.25
CA ALA A 655 -35.54 12.98 -3.24
C ALA A 655 -35.80 11.50 -2.93
N ILE A 656 -34.78 10.77 -2.47
CA ILE A 656 -34.92 9.37 -2.06
C ILE A 656 -35.77 9.27 -0.79
N ARG A 657 -35.51 10.11 0.22
CA ARG A 657 -36.32 10.14 1.47
C ARG A 657 -37.80 10.46 1.24
N GLU A 658 -38.14 11.22 0.21
CA GLU A 658 -39.53 11.52 -0.17
C GLU A 658 -40.26 10.32 -0.77
N VAL A 659 -39.56 9.48 -1.53
CA VAL A 659 -40.09 8.20 -2.02
C VAL A 659 -40.15 7.19 -0.88
N ASP A 660 -39.12 7.22 -0.03
CA ASP A 660 -38.85 6.17 0.95
C ASP A 660 -37.95 6.66 2.09
N ARG A 661 -38.55 6.85 3.26
CA ARG A 661 -37.86 7.41 4.44
C ARG A 661 -36.81 6.47 5.06
N ASP A 662 -36.96 5.17 4.87
CA ASP A 662 -36.07 4.17 5.47
C ASP A 662 -34.91 3.80 4.53
N GLN A 663 -34.92 4.29 3.28
CA GLN A 663 -33.86 4.02 2.32
C GLN A 663 -32.61 4.85 2.62
N VAL A 664 -31.53 4.17 3.00
CA VAL A 664 -30.21 4.79 3.12
C VAL A 664 -29.58 4.98 1.74
N VAL A 665 -28.93 6.13 1.57
CA VAL A 665 -28.05 6.41 0.44
C VAL A 665 -26.61 6.22 0.89
N ALA A 666 -25.94 5.21 0.35
CA ALA A 666 -24.64 4.76 0.81
C ALA A 666 -23.52 5.09 -0.18
N ASP A 667 -22.30 5.23 0.35
CA ASP A 667 -21.06 5.38 -0.43
C ASP A 667 -21.16 6.44 -1.53
N MET A 668 -21.84 7.55 -1.22
CA MET A 668 -22.06 8.62 -2.19
C MET A 668 -20.73 9.32 -2.48
N LYS A 669 -20.22 9.17 -3.70
CA LYS A 669 -18.95 9.72 -4.17
C LYS A 669 -19.03 10.09 -5.64
N THR A 670 -18.29 11.10 -6.07
CA THR A 670 -18.15 11.34 -7.51
C THR A 670 -17.24 10.28 -8.13
N LEU A 671 -17.39 10.03 -9.43
CA LEU A 671 -16.56 9.05 -10.11
C LEU A 671 -15.10 9.51 -10.23
N GLU A 672 -14.85 10.83 -10.18
CA GLU A 672 -13.51 11.40 -10.02
C GLU A 672 -12.92 11.12 -8.64
N GLU A 673 -13.69 11.22 -7.55
CA GLU A 673 -13.24 10.83 -6.21
C GLU A 673 -12.85 9.35 -6.18
N ILE A 674 -13.66 8.47 -6.80
CA ILE A 674 -13.33 7.04 -6.93
C ILE A 674 -12.06 6.83 -7.77
N LYS A 675 -11.90 7.60 -8.86
CA LYS A 675 -10.69 7.56 -9.70
C LYS A 675 -9.46 7.95 -8.90
N GLU A 676 -9.51 9.03 -8.13
CA GLU A 676 -8.41 9.49 -7.27
C GLU A 676 -8.09 8.48 -6.15
N GLU A 677 -9.11 7.88 -5.53
CA GLU A 677 -8.93 6.85 -4.50
C GLU A 677 -8.19 5.62 -5.04
N SER A 678 -8.46 5.21 -6.29
CA SER A 678 -7.74 4.09 -6.93
C SER A 678 -6.23 4.35 -7.07
N LEU A 679 -5.82 5.62 -7.16
CA LEU A 679 -4.42 6.03 -7.24
C LEU A 679 -3.78 6.21 -5.86
N GLY A 680 -4.54 6.07 -4.77
CA GLY A 680 -4.10 6.36 -3.41
C GLY A 680 -2.83 5.61 -3.00
N ASN A 681 -2.76 4.30 -3.25
CA ASN A 681 -1.59 3.48 -2.95
C ASN A 681 -0.35 3.91 -3.74
N ASN A 682 -0.51 4.21 -5.03
CA ASN A 682 0.59 4.65 -5.90
C ASN A 682 1.09 6.05 -5.50
N ARG A 683 0.18 6.98 -5.19
CA ARG A 683 0.50 8.32 -4.68
C ARG A 683 1.24 8.26 -3.35
N PHE A 684 0.78 7.43 -2.43
CA PHE A 684 1.40 7.24 -1.13
C PHE A 684 2.85 6.74 -1.26
N ARG A 685 3.09 5.73 -2.10
CA ARG A 685 4.45 5.22 -2.41
C ARG A 685 5.34 6.29 -3.04
N ALA A 686 4.82 7.03 -4.02
CA ALA A 686 5.56 8.10 -4.69
C ALA A 686 5.94 9.25 -3.74
N LEU A 687 5.03 9.65 -2.83
CA LEU A 687 5.29 10.66 -1.80
C LEU A 687 6.39 10.22 -0.83
N LEU A 688 6.33 8.98 -0.35
CA LEU A 688 7.35 8.43 0.55
C LEU A 688 8.72 8.41 -0.10
N LEU A 689 8.86 7.76 -1.25
CA LEU A 689 10.14 7.62 -1.93
C LEU A 689 10.67 8.97 -2.42
N GLY A 690 9.77 9.87 -2.87
CA GLY A 690 10.09 11.25 -3.19
C GLY A 690 10.63 12.04 -2.00
N SER A 691 10.08 11.85 -0.80
CA SER A 691 10.59 12.49 0.41
C SER A 691 11.99 11.99 0.78
N PHE A 692 12.25 10.68 0.67
CA PHE A 692 13.58 10.10 0.91
C PHE A 692 14.61 10.53 -0.14
N ALA A 693 14.19 10.62 -1.41
CA ALA A 693 15.01 11.18 -2.48
C ALA A 693 15.34 12.65 -2.22
N GLY A 694 14.37 13.46 -1.79
CA GLY A 694 14.57 14.86 -1.42
C GLY A 694 15.58 15.03 -0.27
N VAL A 695 15.45 14.23 0.80
CA VAL A 695 16.42 14.21 1.91
C VAL A 695 17.80 13.80 1.42
N SER A 696 17.90 12.79 0.58
CA SER A 696 19.17 12.30 0.04
C SER A 696 19.87 13.32 -0.86
N LEU A 697 19.09 14.09 -1.63
CA LEU A 697 19.61 15.17 -2.45
C LEU A 697 20.20 16.30 -1.59
N LEU A 698 19.51 16.67 -0.51
CA LEU A 698 20.00 17.65 0.46
C LEU A 698 21.27 17.19 1.16
N LEU A 699 21.29 15.93 1.61
CA LEU A 699 22.47 15.33 2.23
C LEU A 699 23.66 15.31 1.26
N SER A 700 23.43 14.91 0.00
CA SER A 700 24.45 14.93 -1.07
C SER A 700 25.02 16.33 -1.30
N ALA A 701 24.16 17.36 -1.29
CA ALA A 701 24.61 18.75 -1.41
C ALA A 701 25.55 19.14 -0.27
N VAL A 702 25.21 18.74 0.97
CA VAL A 702 26.01 19.00 2.17
C VAL A 702 27.33 18.23 2.13
N GLY A 703 27.33 16.97 1.70
CA GLY A 703 28.52 16.14 1.58
C GLY A 703 29.53 16.66 0.56
N ILE A 704 29.04 16.99 -0.64
CA ILE A 704 29.84 17.61 -1.70
C ILE A 704 30.39 18.95 -1.22
N TYR A 705 29.55 19.81 -0.64
CA TYR A 705 29.99 21.09 -0.09
C TYR A 705 31.10 20.90 0.95
N GLY A 706 30.94 19.94 1.87
CA GLY A 706 31.90 19.65 2.93
C GLY A 706 33.26 19.22 2.38
N VAL A 707 33.29 18.28 1.42
CA VAL A 707 34.54 17.82 0.78
C VAL A 707 35.22 18.95 0.02
N ILE A 708 34.45 19.73 -0.75
CA ILE A 708 35.00 20.78 -1.59
C ILE A 708 35.48 21.98 -0.76
N SER A 709 34.71 22.42 0.23
CA SER A 709 35.14 23.47 1.15
C SER A 709 36.44 23.09 1.86
N TYR A 710 36.58 21.83 2.29
CA TYR A 710 37.81 21.35 2.89
C TYR A 710 38.98 21.34 1.90
N SER A 711 38.78 20.84 0.68
CA SER A 711 39.83 20.82 -0.35
C SER A 711 40.30 22.23 -0.68
N VAL A 712 39.40 23.22 -0.69
CA VAL A 712 39.76 24.63 -0.85
C VAL A 712 40.61 25.10 0.32
N THR A 713 40.20 24.84 1.57
CA THR A 713 40.95 25.22 2.77
C THR A 713 42.34 24.60 2.80
N GLN A 714 42.50 23.32 2.45
CA GLN A 714 43.79 22.64 2.43
C GLN A 714 44.72 23.18 1.32
N ARG A 715 44.14 23.65 0.21
CA ARG A 715 44.88 24.21 -0.94
C ARG A 715 45.00 25.73 -0.91
N THR A 716 44.63 26.39 0.19
CA THR A 716 44.68 27.86 0.31
C THR A 716 46.06 28.43 -0.04
N ARG A 717 47.14 27.76 0.39
CA ARG A 717 48.52 28.16 0.07
C ARG A 717 48.86 27.99 -1.41
N GLU A 718 48.47 26.87 -2.02
CA GLU A 718 48.65 26.62 -3.46
C GLU A 718 47.86 27.62 -4.30
N ILE A 719 46.60 27.88 -3.92
CA ILE A 719 45.71 28.86 -4.56
C ILE A 719 46.28 30.27 -4.41
N GLY A 720 46.80 30.63 -3.23
CA GLY A 720 47.45 31.91 -2.97
C GLY A 720 48.74 32.11 -3.75
N ILE A 721 49.58 31.07 -3.89
CA ILE A 721 50.79 31.10 -4.72
C ILE A 721 50.41 31.28 -6.20
N ARG A 722 49.41 30.55 -6.70
CA ARG A 722 48.93 30.70 -8.09
C ARG A 722 48.34 32.08 -8.34
N ALA A 723 47.58 32.63 -7.39
CA ALA A 723 47.04 33.97 -7.48
C ALA A 723 48.17 35.03 -7.49
N ALA A 724 49.22 34.85 -6.69
CA ALA A 724 50.40 35.72 -6.70
C ALA A 724 51.22 35.61 -7.99
N LEU A 725 51.20 34.45 -8.66
CA LEU A 725 51.83 34.21 -9.97
C LEU A 725 50.93 34.59 -11.17
N GLY A 726 49.76 35.21 -10.95
CA GLY A 726 48.91 35.76 -12.00
C GLY A 726 47.77 34.86 -12.50
N ALA A 727 47.43 33.77 -11.78
CA ALA A 727 46.27 32.95 -12.14
C ALA A 727 44.96 33.75 -12.03
N SER A 728 44.09 33.62 -13.04
CA SER A 728 42.80 34.31 -13.05
C SER A 728 41.80 33.68 -12.08
N GLU A 729 40.78 34.44 -11.65
CA GLU A 729 39.67 33.88 -10.83
C GLU A 729 39.00 32.67 -11.51
N ARG A 730 38.96 32.67 -12.86
CA ARG A 730 38.43 31.57 -13.66
C ARG A 730 39.25 30.29 -13.52
N ASP A 731 40.56 30.38 -13.36
CA ASP A 731 41.44 29.22 -13.20
C ASP A 731 41.24 28.54 -11.84
N VAL A 732 41.06 29.34 -10.79
CA VAL A 732 40.74 28.83 -9.44
C VAL A 732 39.36 28.16 -9.42
N VAL A 733 38.35 28.80 -10.02
CA VAL A 733 37.00 28.22 -10.10
C VAL A 733 37.00 26.94 -10.94
N ARG A 734 37.68 26.91 -12.09
CA ARG A 734 37.79 25.72 -12.96
C ARG A 734 38.46 24.55 -12.24
N LEU A 735 39.50 24.80 -11.44
CA LEU A 735 40.18 23.78 -10.66
C LEU A 735 39.23 23.11 -9.65
N VAL A 736 38.50 23.93 -8.89
CA VAL A 736 37.56 23.46 -7.86
C VAL A 736 36.39 22.71 -8.49
N LEU A 737 35.80 23.26 -9.55
CA LEU A 737 34.71 22.63 -10.30
C LEU A 737 35.12 21.29 -10.92
N ARG A 738 36.30 21.21 -11.55
CA ARG A 738 36.78 19.95 -12.16
C ARG A 738 36.94 18.84 -11.13
N HIS A 739 37.37 19.17 -9.91
CA HIS A 739 37.50 18.18 -8.84
C HIS A 739 36.14 17.71 -8.33
N GLY A 740 35.24 18.62 -7.98
CA GLY A 740 33.91 18.28 -7.48
C GLY A 740 33.05 17.56 -8.51
N MET A 741 32.97 18.10 -9.73
CA MET A 741 32.20 17.47 -10.80
C MET A 741 32.80 16.14 -11.24
N GLY A 742 34.12 15.94 -11.15
CA GLY A 742 34.74 14.64 -11.43
C GLY A 742 34.26 13.53 -10.49
N LEU A 743 34.17 13.83 -9.18
CA LEU A 743 33.61 12.90 -8.19
C LEU A 743 32.11 12.66 -8.43
N THR A 744 31.35 13.72 -8.72
CA THR A 744 29.92 13.60 -9.04
C THR A 744 29.70 12.72 -10.28
N THR A 745 30.45 12.92 -11.35
CA THR A 745 30.32 12.11 -12.58
C THR A 745 30.61 10.64 -12.30
N LEU A 746 31.66 10.33 -11.52
CA LEU A 746 31.95 8.95 -11.14
C LEU A 746 30.82 8.35 -10.28
N GLY A 747 30.31 9.11 -9.31
CA GLY A 747 29.16 8.71 -8.49
C GLY A 747 27.90 8.47 -9.33
N LEU A 748 27.63 9.32 -10.33
CA LEU A 748 26.52 9.14 -11.26
C LEU A 748 26.65 7.86 -12.07
N LEU A 749 27.84 7.55 -12.60
CA LEU A 749 28.07 6.31 -13.36
C LEU A 749 27.84 5.06 -12.50
N VAL A 750 28.35 5.07 -11.26
CA VAL A 750 28.11 3.99 -10.29
C VAL A 750 26.63 3.92 -9.90
N GLY A 751 25.98 5.06 -9.69
CA GLY A 751 24.56 5.18 -9.36
C GLY A 751 23.66 4.66 -10.48
N ILE A 752 23.99 4.94 -11.74
CA ILE A 752 23.27 4.39 -12.91
C ILE A 752 23.39 2.86 -12.90
N GLY A 753 24.59 2.31 -12.69
CA GLY A 753 24.78 0.86 -12.55
C GLY A 753 23.94 0.27 -11.41
N GLY A 754 23.92 0.94 -10.25
CA GLY A 754 23.10 0.55 -9.10
C GLY A 754 21.59 0.61 -9.38
N ALA A 755 21.12 1.67 -10.02
CA ALA A 755 19.72 1.87 -10.36
C ALA A 755 19.25 0.81 -11.37
N LEU A 756 20.08 0.50 -12.37
CA LEU A 756 19.84 -0.57 -13.33
C LEU A 756 19.81 -1.95 -12.65
N GLY A 757 20.66 -2.21 -11.66
CA GLY A 757 20.62 -3.43 -10.84
C GLY A 757 19.34 -3.53 -10.01
N LEU A 758 18.86 -2.41 -9.46
CA LEU A 758 17.64 -2.36 -8.63
C LEU A 758 16.33 -2.47 -9.44
N THR A 759 16.38 -2.45 -10.77
CA THR A 759 15.19 -2.52 -11.63
C THR A 759 14.34 -3.77 -11.41
N GLN A 760 14.96 -4.89 -11.01
CA GLN A 760 14.25 -6.13 -10.72
C GLN A 760 13.31 -6.02 -9.51
N LEU A 761 13.68 -5.21 -8.50
CA LEU A 761 12.86 -4.97 -7.31
C LEU A 761 11.69 -4.01 -7.59
N LEU A 762 11.87 -3.09 -8.54
CA LEU A 762 10.87 -2.07 -8.88
C LEU A 762 9.96 -2.47 -10.05
N GLY A 763 10.33 -3.48 -10.84
CA GLY A 763 9.64 -3.82 -12.10
C GLY A 763 8.14 -4.11 -11.93
N THR A 764 7.73 -4.69 -10.80
CA THR A 764 6.31 -4.96 -10.51
C THR A 764 5.58 -3.79 -9.83
N LEU A 765 6.29 -2.72 -9.46
CA LEU A 765 5.73 -1.54 -8.79
C LEU A 765 5.54 -0.35 -9.74
N VAL A 766 6.09 -0.43 -10.96
CA VAL A 766 6.05 0.64 -11.97
C VAL A 766 5.10 0.25 -13.10
N PHE A 767 4.07 1.07 -13.31
CA PHE A 767 3.12 0.96 -14.41
C PHE A 767 3.58 1.73 -15.66
N GLY A 768 3.46 1.11 -16.83
CA GLY A 768 3.54 1.76 -18.15
C GLY A 768 4.89 2.35 -18.55
N ILE A 769 5.94 2.13 -17.75
CA ILE A 769 7.28 2.68 -17.96
C ILE A 769 8.28 1.54 -17.75
N GLY A 770 9.17 1.36 -18.72
CA GLY A 770 10.28 0.42 -18.55
C GLY A 770 11.16 0.86 -17.39
N SER A 771 11.62 -0.08 -16.57
CA SER A 771 12.49 0.22 -15.42
C SER A 771 13.83 0.89 -15.79
N ARG A 772 14.15 0.96 -17.10
CA ARG A 772 15.33 1.61 -17.69
C ARG A 772 14.99 2.88 -18.46
N ASP A 773 13.89 3.56 -18.14
CA ASP A 773 13.48 4.74 -18.88
C ASP A 773 14.59 5.84 -18.88
N PRO A 774 15.13 6.19 -20.05
CA PRO A 774 16.31 7.06 -20.17
C PRO A 774 16.00 8.52 -19.82
N LEU A 775 14.75 8.95 -20.00
CA LEU A 775 14.31 10.31 -19.68
C LEU A 775 14.31 10.55 -18.18
N THR A 776 13.85 9.58 -17.38
CA THR A 776 13.88 9.65 -15.92
C THR A 776 15.30 9.58 -15.38
N LEU A 777 16.13 8.65 -15.90
CA LEU A 777 17.53 8.56 -15.49
C LEU A 777 18.31 9.84 -15.87
N GLY A 778 18.05 10.39 -17.06
CA GLY A 778 18.64 11.63 -17.53
C GLY A 778 18.23 12.85 -16.70
N SER A 779 16.93 13.00 -16.37
CA SER A 779 16.45 14.12 -15.56
C SER A 779 17.03 14.09 -14.15
N VAL A 780 17.16 12.90 -13.56
CA VAL A 780 17.81 12.70 -12.26
C VAL A 780 19.30 13.03 -12.31
N ALA A 781 20.02 12.61 -13.36
CA ALA A 781 21.43 12.94 -13.54
C ALA A 781 21.64 14.46 -13.64
N VAL A 782 20.77 15.15 -14.39
CA VAL A 782 20.80 16.62 -14.52
C VAL A 782 20.50 17.30 -13.20
N ALA A 783 19.46 16.87 -12.47
CA ALA A 783 19.09 17.45 -11.19
C ALA A 783 20.23 17.32 -10.15
N LEU A 784 20.81 16.12 -10.03
CA LEU A 784 21.91 15.87 -9.11
C LEU A 784 23.18 16.63 -9.55
N GLY A 785 23.46 16.66 -10.85
CA GLY A 785 24.56 17.46 -11.43
C GLY A 785 24.42 18.95 -11.14
N ALA A 786 23.20 19.51 -11.23
CA ALA A 786 22.93 20.91 -10.92
C ALA A 786 23.13 21.21 -9.43
N VAL A 787 22.68 20.32 -8.54
CA VAL A 787 22.89 20.44 -7.09
C VAL A 787 24.39 20.36 -6.75
N ALA A 788 25.12 19.42 -7.35
CA ALA A 788 26.56 19.31 -7.18
C ALA A 788 27.30 20.57 -7.66
N LEU A 789 26.89 21.11 -8.80
CA LEU A 789 27.45 22.36 -9.34
C LEU A 789 27.22 23.52 -8.37
N ALA A 790 26.00 23.68 -7.87
CA ALA A 790 25.66 24.71 -6.88
C ALA A 790 26.47 24.55 -5.59
N ALA A 791 26.60 23.32 -5.08
CA ALA A 791 27.40 23.01 -3.89
C ALA A 791 28.90 23.33 -4.07
N CYS A 792 29.44 23.15 -5.29
CA CYS A 792 30.82 23.47 -5.62
C CYS A 792 31.08 24.97 -5.83
N LEU A 793 30.09 25.71 -6.35
CA LEU A 793 30.24 27.14 -6.67
C LEU A 793 30.45 28.01 -5.43
N ILE A 794 29.83 27.68 -4.29
CA ILE A 794 29.94 28.48 -3.07
C ILE A 794 31.38 28.46 -2.51
N PRO A 795 32.03 27.29 -2.28
CA PRO A 795 33.44 27.25 -1.89
C PRO A 795 34.38 27.80 -2.96
N ALA A 796 34.09 27.58 -4.25
CA ALA A 796 34.92 28.10 -5.34
C ALA A 796 34.96 29.63 -5.33
N ARG A 797 33.82 30.30 -5.12
CA ARG A 797 33.76 31.77 -4.97
C ARG A 797 34.41 32.27 -3.68
N ARG A 798 34.41 31.48 -2.60
CA ARG A 798 35.18 31.81 -1.40
C ARG A 798 36.68 31.72 -1.66
N ALA A 799 37.13 30.74 -2.44
CA ALA A 799 38.54 30.54 -2.78
C ALA A 799 39.13 31.73 -3.56
N THR A 800 38.36 32.37 -4.44
CA THR A 800 38.83 33.53 -5.21
C THR A 800 39.01 34.79 -4.36
N ARG A 801 38.36 34.87 -3.20
CA ARG A 801 38.43 36.03 -2.28
C ARG A 801 39.56 35.94 -1.25
N VAL A 802 40.38 34.90 -1.31
CA VAL A 802 41.52 34.74 -0.40
C VAL A 802 42.62 35.73 -0.79
N SER A 803 42.97 36.65 0.10
CA SER A 803 44.06 37.62 -0.13
C SER A 803 45.42 36.92 -0.21
N PRO A 804 46.23 37.16 -1.26
CA PRO A 804 47.58 36.60 -1.40
C PRO A 804 48.49 36.86 -0.18
N VAL A 805 48.27 38.00 0.50
CA VAL A 805 49.05 38.44 1.67
C VAL A 805 48.78 37.59 2.92
N ILE A 806 47.56 37.04 3.06
CA ILE A 806 47.19 36.16 4.19
C ILE A 806 47.71 34.73 3.96
N ALA A 807 47.75 34.28 2.70
CA ALA A 807 48.23 32.95 2.33
C ALA A 807 49.75 32.76 2.52
N LEU A 808 50.51 33.85 2.57
CA LEU A 808 51.97 33.85 2.79
C LEU A 808 52.38 34.04 4.27
N ARG A 809 51.45 34.38 5.17
CA ARG A 809 51.71 34.70 6.59
C ARG A 809 51.17 33.68 7.61
N SER A 810 50.58 32.57 7.17
CA SER A 810 50.01 31.55 8.09
C SER A 810 51.07 30.51 8.48
N ASP A 811 51.51 30.58 9.75
CA ASP A 811 52.34 29.59 10.48
C ASP A 811 51.52 28.78 11.50
#